data_AF-A5GK31-F1
#
_entry.id   AF-A5GK31-F1
#
_cell.length_a   1.000
_cell.length_b   1.000
_cell.length_c   1.000
_cell.angle_alpha   90.00
_cell.angle_beta   90.00
_cell.angle_gamma   90.00
#
_symmetry.space_group_name_H-M   'P 1'
#
loop_
_entity.id
_entity.type
_entity.pdbx_description
1 polymer ?
#
loop_
_entity_poly.entity_id
_entity_poly.type
_entity_poly.pdbx_seq_one_letter_code
_entity_poly.pdbx_strand_id
1 'polypeptide(L)'
;MASSPSSASGSKDAGSSIELFYKSIYLAANKIANDAEVTNPLQAWGASGVSDEYYGSVCAYVWGLPIQQFWEKQGIFVTQSAPNGVGKPINEVYNSPGIDQSNTIVTPNTEVLYSSAFLDLSSSIIEVGYPLTGTVYTLVQVLDPYTNVQFSSGSAHSEATSSQIFYWANASQEILDYVESNYNGENQPSALALQSPQAWMLGRVEVDPYQVPSGSLASDQTPTPYQKANPDPSLALDTIQSLNDDFTINVKKSWSDISGPSTSTITNNNASTNYTDFFTQLSQAVNSNTTYVYYSGTTNGQINESGTLYSQADMFTNFGGSGSYSIGLTESGFSGSSDSIENGFDDAQKAIKLIAANSGATSTTDYWSINTTLGQYEPSYNLSSHGWMTAAAVASVGLGANLAGDGTYPQATQDSSGTSLSINDDYTIDFSNSGLPPVGSLGSWSVTVYGDDNYLVPPSTYVDDANYYITSSSYPDLTAASGVYALGSEQLSYLDTSDLTLNLSQAAPTNQQFWIPTPTSGDTFNVVLRLYDPTPASSDADASILSSSNPWTPPGIELMSTTTNGLISGSKVFLDADNDHLHAGDESALLTNENGQYVKSKLDGDGILILEGGREKTTGIHYLGRLFARDETEVISPLTTLEWAMERRGVSENDRNQTIAILTQEASQYLSDETDGSSDASVVDLPYELFDPRAIAPHQIARQDLPNSDVIANAHALLNSMFGLLLTHFYSRTILTSDSASEDDSDGVHAYAELVDELSMIVVDYIDQQIASSQGIDYAEMFDVLVDSLSLRSYGVAGALSELAGYAKSIATEPYDSFSERISNYKVLEAYGDYEDLELRIMHSLDAVGAGSAAMARLQVESSDAILDLTDIPNDGSLLSMSILTHADYTNRLGLVQLEGDAVTGYSVAGVDAGNTDAFRSAVRDNLINPGPLALSAGGISDRTATWSLSSQDSGIYAAVLINPNGEVFTFGATASDGQQHVKVLGDNTFAFEDLLASQASDWDFNDMQIQFTIA
;
A
#
# COMPACT_ATOMS: atom_id res chain seq x y z
N MET A 1 32.47 -15.49 -17.63
CA MET A 1 32.55 -16.36 -16.42
C MET A 1 33.77 -16.00 -15.59
N ALA A 2 33.62 -15.87 -14.27
CA ALA A 2 34.71 -15.48 -13.38
C ALA A 2 35.80 -16.55 -13.28
N SER A 3 37.07 -16.19 -13.54
CA SER A 3 38.18 -17.10 -13.29
C SER A 3 38.66 -16.93 -11.85
N SER A 4 38.32 -17.89 -10.97
CA SER A 4 38.96 -17.97 -9.67
C SER A 4 40.46 -18.31 -9.85
N PRO A 5 41.40 -17.62 -9.18
CA PRO A 5 42.83 -17.88 -9.29
C PRO A 5 43.14 -19.32 -8.89
N SER A 6 43.96 -19.99 -9.70
CA SER A 6 44.25 -21.41 -9.58
C SER A 6 45.30 -21.75 -8.51
N SER A 7 45.84 -20.78 -7.76
CA SER A 7 46.86 -21.05 -6.73
C SER A 7 46.86 -20.08 -5.55
N ALA A 8 47.10 -20.60 -4.35
CA ALA A 8 47.23 -19.84 -3.11
C ALA A 8 48.43 -18.84 -3.08
N SER A 9 49.40 -19.00 -3.99
CA SER A 9 50.66 -18.22 -4.02
C SER A 9 50.52 -16.75 -4.44
N GLY A 10 49.31 -16.29 -4.77
CA GLY A 10 49.00 -14.89 -5.12
C GLY A 10 47.93 -14.24 -4.23
N SER A 11 47.68 -14.78 -3.04
CA SER A 11 46.68 -14.25 -2.10
C SER A 11 47.12 -12.95 -1.41
N LYS A 12 46.14 -12.15 -0.99
CA LYS A 12 46.29 -10.95 -0.17
C LYS A 12 45.92 -11.27 1.28
N ASP A 13 46.72 -10.86 2.25
CA ASP A 13 46.37 -11.04 3.66
C ASP A 13 45.17 -10.16 4.04
N ALA A 14 44.16 -10.76 4.67
CA ALA A 14 43.05 -10.04 5.27
C ALA A 14 43.51 -9.27 6.51
N GLY A 15 42.81 -8.18 6.85
CA GLY A 15 43.14 -7.42 8.05
C GLY A 15 42.95 -8.26 9.32
N SER A 16 43.97 -8.38 10.17
CA SER A 16 43.96 -9.30 11.33
C SER A 16 43.88 -8.62 12.71
N SER A 17 43.67 -7.31 12.80
CA SER A 17 43.62 -6.60 14.09
C SER A 17 42.33 -6.86 14.87
N ILE A 18 42.44 -7.56 16.01
CA ILE A 18 41.33 -7.80 16.96
C ILE A 18 40.78 -6.49 17.52
N GLU A 19 41.65 -5.53 17.84
CA GLU A 19 41.25 -4.22 18.36
C GLU A 19 40.38 -3.44 17.37
N LEU A 20 40.81 -3.34 16.11
CA LEU A 20 40.05 -2.62 15.08
C LEU A 20 38.75 -3.34 14.75
N PHE A 21 38.76 -4.68 14.75
CA PHE A 21 37.56 -5.46 14.50
C PHE A 21 36.54 -5.31 15.62
N TYR A 22 36.95 -5.46 16.87
CA TYR A 22 36.07 -5.26 18.02
C TYR A 22 35.47 -3.85 18.03
N LYS A 23 36.30 -2.81 17.81
CA LYS A 23 35.81 -1.43 17.74
C LYS A 23 34.77 -1.23 16.63
N SER A 24 34.93 -1.89 15.50
CA SER A 24 33.99 -1.80 14.39
C SER A 24 32.65 -2.44 14.77
N ILE A 25 32.67 -3.65 15.34
CA ILE A 25 31.45 -4.32 15.84
C ILE A 25 30.77 -3.46 16.92
N TYR A 26 31.55 -2.95 17.88
CA TYR A 26 31.04 -2.08 18.94
C TYR A 26 30.37 -0.82 18.39
N LEU A 27 30.99 -0.13 17.43
CA LEU A 27 30.44 1.09 16.84
C LEU A 27 29.14 0.83 16.08
N ALA A 28 29.07 -0.28 15.33
CA ALA A 28 27.86 -0.68 14.62
C ALA A 28 26.71 -0.99 15.60
N ALA A 29 26.97 -1.85 16.59
CA ALA A 29 26.00 -2.18 17.63
C ALA A 29 25.58 -0.94 18.43
N ASN A 30 26.51 -0.04 18.75
CA ASN A 30 26.22 1.19 19.50
C ASN A 30 25.33 2.14 18.71
N LYS A 31 25.56 2.29 17.40
CA LYS A 31 24.71 3.12 16.55
C LYS A 31 23.27 2.60 16.60
N ILE A 32 23.08 1.32 16.30
CA ILE A 32 21.75 0.71 16.26
C ILE A 32 21.08 0.73 17.64
N ALA A 33 21.84 0.46 18.71
CA ALA A 33 21.32 0.52 20.07
C ALA A 33 20.79 1.92 20.43
N ASN A 34 21.51 2.98 20.07
CA ASN A 34 21.05 4.35 20.30
C ASN A 34 19.81 4.67 19.46
N ASP A 35 19.80 4.27 18.18
CA ASP A 35 18.67 4.51 17.27
C ASP A 35 17.40 3.81 17.77
N ALA A 36 17.53 2.64 18.41
CA ALA A 36 16.43 1.86 18.99
C ALA A 36 16.20 2.11 20.49
N GLU A 37 16.89 3.09 21.10
CA GLU A 37 16.82 3.39 22.55
C GLU A 37 17.07 2.19 23.49
N VAL A 38 17.86 1.22 23.06
CA VAL A 38 18.27 0.04 23.86
C VAL A 38 19.73 0.12 24.29
N THR A 39 20.13 -0.77 25.21
CA THR A 39 21.52 -0.84 25.65
C THR A 39 22.37 -1.61 24.64
N ASN A 40 23.54 -1.07 24.29
CA ASN A 40 24.54 -1.81 23.53
C ASN A 40 25.00 -3.03 24.35
N PRO A 41 24.83 -4.27 23.85
CA PRO A 41 25.20 -5.47 24.59
C PRO A 41 26.71 -5.59 24.82
N LEU A 42 27.53 -4.95 23.99
CA LEU A 42 28.99 -5.05 24.07
C LEU A 42 29.59 -4.09 25.10
N GLN A 43 30.63 -4.55 25.79
CA GLN A 43 31.42 -3.71 26.68
C GLN A 43 32.30 -2.71 25.90
N ALA A 44 32.43 -1.46 26.39
CA ALA A 44 33.25 -0.46 25.71
C ALA A 44 34.73 -0.87 25.65
N TRP A 45 35.41 -0.55 24.54
CA TRP A 45 36.83 -0.84 24.38
C TRP A 45 37.68 -0.21 25.50
N GLY A 46 38.51 -1.02 26.15
CA GLY A 46 39.37 -0.59 27.25
C GLY A 46 38.63 -0.31 28.57
N ALA A 47 37.35 -0.71 28.68
CA ALA A 47 36.61 -0.59 29.92
C ALA A 47 37.29 -1.40 31.04
N SER A 48 37.23 -0.86 32.27
CA SER A 48 37.89 -1.48 33.43
C SER A 48 37.25 -2.84 33.73
N GLY A 49 38.08 -3.89 33.83
CA GLY A 49 37.63 -5.24 34.16
C GLY A 49 37.26 -6.12 32.96
N VAL A 50 37.30 -5.60 31.74
CA VAL A 50 37.12 -6.39 30.51
C VAL A 50 38.45 -7.02 30.11
N SER A 51 38.48 -8.34 29.93
CA SER A 51 39.70 -9.07 29.59
C SER A 51 39.93 -9.17 28.08
N ASP A 52 41.17 -9.44 27.68
CA ASP A 52 41.50 -9.60 26.26
C ASP A 52 40.80 -10.84 25.65
N GLU A 53 40.55 -11.89 26.44
CA GLU A 53 39.79 -13.06 25.98
C GLU A 53 38.32 -12.72 25.66
N TYR A 54 37.72 -11.76 26.37
CA TYR A 54 36.37 -11.28 26.04
C TYR A 54 36.37 -10.66 24.63
N TYR A 55 37.30 -9.75 24.33
CA TYR A 55 37.41 -9.16 22.98
C TYR A 55 37.70 -10.22 21.91
N GLY A 56 38.59 -11.17 22.22
CA GLY A 56 38.91 -12.30 21.36
C GLY A 56 37.68 -13.16 21.04
N SER A 57 36.85 -13.47 22.04
CA SER A 57 35.65 -14.29 21.86
C SER A 57 34.57 -13.61 21.02
N VAL A 58 34.37 -12.29 21.20
CA VAL A 58 33.45 -11.50 20.37
C VAL A 58 33.89 -11.53 18.91
N CYS A 59 35.16 -11.22 18.64
CA CYS A 59 35.71 -11.24 17.29
C CYS A 59 35.69 -12.65 16.66
N ALA A 60 36.01 -13.70 17.44
CA ALA A 60 35.99 -15.09 16.96
C ALA A 60 34.58 -15.55 16.58
N TYR A 61 33.56 -15.16 17.36
CA TYR A 61 32.16 -15.42 17.04
C TYR A 61 31.77 -14.75 15.72
N VAL A 62 31.97 -13.43 15.59
CA VAL A 62 31.56 -12.69 14.38
C VAL A 62 32.31 -13.16 13.14
N TRP A 63 33.62 -13.42 13.24
CA TRP A 63 34.40 -13.93 12.12
C TRP A 63 33.98 -15.35 11.71
N GLY A 64 33.74 -16.23 12.69
CA GLY A 64 33.54 -17.65 12.47
C GLY A 64 32.09 -18.07 12.21
N LEU A 65 31.11 -17.20 12.49
CA LEU A 65 29.69 -17.55 12.41
C LEU A 65 29.28 -18.12 11.04
N PRO A 66 29.64 -17.54 9.88
CA PRO A 66 29.24 -18.11 8.59
C PRO A 66 29.73 -19.54 8.34
N ILE A 67 31.03 -19.79 8.60
CA ILE A 67 31.63 -21.12 8.36
C ILE A 67 31.21 -22.16 9.40
N GLN A 68 30.97 -21.75 10.64
CA GLN A 68 30.38 -22.64 11.64
C GLN A 68 28.93 -23.00 11.28
N GLN A 69 28.11 -22.02 10.86
CA GLN A 69 26.73 -22.28 10.45
C GLN A 69 26.67 -23.16 9.20
N PHE A 70 27.53 -22.93 8.20
CA PHE A 70 27.66 -23.84 7.06
C PHE A 70 27.93 -25.29 7.51
N TRP A 71 28.89 -25.47 8.41
CA TRP A 71 29.28 -26.78 8.93
C TRP A 71 28.15 -27.47 9.71
N GLU A 72 27.46 -26.72 10.57
CA GLU A 72 26.30 -27.20 11.33
C GLU A 72 25.17 -27.63 10.41
N LYS A 73 24.79 -26.79 9.44
CA LYS A 73 23.72 -27.09 8.48
C LYS A 73 24.07 -28.26 7.57
N GLN A 74 25.33 -28.36 7.12
CA GLN A 74 25.82 -29.52 6.38
C GLN A 74 25.65 -30.81 7.20
N GLY A 75 26.04 -30.78 8.47
CA GLY A 75 25.91 -31.94 9.36
C GLY A 75 24.47 -32.35 9.61
N ILE A 76 23.58 -31.40 9.88
CA ILE A 76 22.13 -31.67 10.01
C ILE A 76 21.58 -32.24 8.70
N PHE A 77 21.92 -31.65 7.55
CA PHE A 77 21.48 -32.09 6.23
C PHE A 77 21.86 -33.55 5.93
N VAL A 78 23.12 -33.90 6.22
CA VAL A 78 23.68 -35.23 5.92
C VAL A 78 23.22 -36.31 6.91
N THR A 79 22.77 -35.92 8.11
CA THR A 79 22.40 -36.88 9.16
C THR A 79 20.91 -36.98 9.47
N GLN A 80 20.10 -35.95 9.19
CA GLN A 80 18.71 -35.85 9.68
C GLN A 80 17.66 -35.43 8.63
N SER A 81 18.01 -34.85 7.48
CA SER A 81 17.08 -34.09 6.62
C SER A 81 16.25 -34.88 5.59
N ALA A 82 15.59 -35.97 5.98
CA ALA A 82 14.47 -36.51 5.20
C ALA A 82 13.26 -36.77 6.10
N PRO A 83 12.02 -36.80 5.57
CA PRO A 83 10.80 -37.14 6.32
C PRO A 83 10.87 -38.46 7.10
N ASN A 84 11.87 -39.30 6.80
CA ASN A 84 12.09 -40.62 7.38
C ASN A 84 13.29 -40.66 8.35
N GLY A 85 13.93 -39.52 8.66
CA GLY A 85 15.11 -39.43 9.51
C GLY A 85 16.41 -39.97 8.90
N VAL A 86 16.49 -40.05 7.56
CA VAL A 86 17.69 -40.45 6.82
C VAL A 86 18.27 -39.22 6.14
N GLY A 87 19.38 -38.69 6.62
CA GLY A 87 20.03 -37.54 5.98
C GLY A 87 20.47 -37.81 4.55
N LYS A 88 20.68 -36.74 3.79
CA LYS A 88 21.01 -36.81 2.36
C LYS A 88 22.53 -36.90 2.18
N PRO A 89 23.06 -37.85 1.41
CA PRO A 89 24.50 -37.95 1.23
C PRO A 89 25.12 -36.67 0.67
N ILE A 90 26.36 -36.38 1.06
CA ILE A 90 27.19 -35.37 0.39
C ILE A 90 27.27 -35.72 -1.10
N ASN A 91 27.31 -34.71 -1.97
CA ASN A 91 27.32 -34.85 -3.42
C ASN A 91 26.02 -35.45 -3.99
N GLU A 92 24.91 -35.34 -3.27
CA GLU A 92 23.57 -35.65 -3.77
C GLU A 92 22.65 -34.44 -3.56
N VAL A 93 21.74 -34.24 -4.52
CA VAL A 93 20.76 -33.16 -4.47
C VAL A 93 19.51 -33.58 -3.69
N TYR A 94 18.96 -32.63 -2.96
CA TYR A 94 17.60 -32.70 -2.44
C TYR A 94 16.74 -31.66 -3.15
N ASN A 95 15.77 -32.12 -3.91
CA ASN A 95 14.74 -31.27 -4.51
C ASN A 95 13.54 -31.28 -3.57
N SER A 96 13.12 -30.10 -3.10
CA SER A 96 11.95 -29.98 -2.23
C SER A 96 10.70 -30.38 -3.02
N PRO A 97 9.82 -31.25 -2.47
CA PRO A 97 8.59 -31.64 -3.13
C PRO A 97 7.49 -30.57 -3.03
N GLY A 98 7.74 -29.47 -2.32
CA GLY A 98 6.76 -28.40 -2.12
C GLY A 98 7.39 -27.14 -1.51
N ILE A 99 6.56 -26.13 -1.33
CA ILE A 99 6.92 -24.89 -0.63
C ILE A 99 7.20 -25.17 0.84
N ASP A 100 8.13 -24.42 1.44
CA ASP A 100 8.44 -24.57 2.87
C ASP A 100 7.44 -23.76 3.71
N GLN A 101 6.64 -24.47 4.50
CA GLN A 101 5.70 -23.89 5.48
C GLN A 101 6.15 -24.17 6.92
N SER A 102 7.34 -24.75 7.10
CA SER A 102 7.85 -25.13 8.42
C SER A 102 8.42 -23.91 9.16
N ASN A 103 8.60 -24.07 10.46
CA ASN A 103 9.35 -23.13 11.29
C ASN A 103 10.86 -23.46 11.32
N THR A 104 11.34 -24.30 10.41
CA THR A 104 12.77 -24.67 10.36
C THR A 104 13.64 -23.64 9.64
N ILE A 105 13.02 -22.82 8.77
CA ILE A 105 13.61 -21.69 8.07
C ILE A 105 12.87 -20.42 8.49
N VAL A 106 13.59 -19.41 8.93
CA VAL A 106 13.03 -18.08 9.25
C VAL A 106 12.74 -17.35 7.93
N THR A 107 11.58 -16.70 7.84
CA THR A 107 11.10 -15.99 6.64
C THR A 107 11.05 -16.88 5.38
N PRO A 108 10.41 -18.06 5.43
CA PRO A 108 10.40 -18.97 4.29
C PRO A 108 9.68 -18.36 3.09
N ASN A 109 10.12 -18.73 1.89
CA ASN A 109 9.58 -18.20 0.65
C ASN A 109 8.51 -19.13 0.07
N THR A 110 7.37 -18.58 -0.33
CA THR A 110 6.25 -19.31 -0.93
C THR A 110 6.25 -19.31 -2.45
N GLU A 111 7.05 -18.44 -3.07
CA GLU A 111 7.06 -18.25 -4.54
C GLU A 111 8.15 -19.04 -5.25
N VAL A 112 8.99 -19.81 -4.53
CA VAL A 112 9.97 -20.70 -5.15
C VAL A 112 10.04 -22.08 -4.49
N LEU A 113 10.28 -23.11 -5.29
CA LEU A 113 10.75 -24.42 -4.82
C LEU A 113 12.27 -24.40 -4.68
N TYR A 114 12.76 -24.99 -3.59
CA TYR A 114 14.18 -25.09 -3.32
C TYR A 114 14.75 -26.44 -3.77
N SER A 115 15.99 -26.40 -4.27
CA SER A 115 16.88 -27.55 -4.36
C SER A 115 18.17 -27.25 -3.59
N SER A 116 18.76 -28.25 -2.95
CA SER A 116 19.95 -28.05 -2.12
C SER A 116 20.89 -29.25 -2.19
N ALA A 117 22.19 -28.99 -2.25
CA ALA A 117 23.22 -30.03 -2.15
C ALA A 117 24.48 -29.49 -1.46
N PHE A 118 25.02 -30.23 -0.50
CA PHE A 118 26.37 -29.97 0.00
C PHE A 118 27.39 -30.76 -0.81
N LEU A 119 28.42 -30.07 -1.26
CA LEU A 119 29.44 -30.61 -2.15
C LEU A 119 30.75 -30.85 -1.40
N ASP A 120 31.44 -31.93 -1.76
CA ASP A 120 32.80 -32.26 -1.38
C ASP A 120 33.63 -32.57 -2.63
N LEU A 121 34.50 -31.61 -2.95
CA LEU A 121 35.41 -31.54 -4.08
C LEU A 121 36.82 -32.01 -3.72
N SER A 122 37.08 -32.44 -2.47
CA SER A 122 38.42 -32.84 -1.99
C SER A 122 39.05 -33.97 -2.81
N SER A 123 38.21 -34.85 -3.34
CA SER A 123 38.59 -36.07 -4.04
C SER A 123 37.75 -36.35 -5.29
N SER A 124 36.98 -35.35 -5.76
CA SER A 124 36.02 -35.51 -6.85
C SER A 124 35.88 -34.25 -7.69
N ILE A 125 35.53 -34.44 -8.97
CA ILE A 125 35.07 -33.37 -9.87
C ILE A 125 33.56 -33.52 -10.02
N ILE A 126 32.84 -32.43 -9.76
CA ILE A 126 31.38 -32.42 -9.71
C ILE A 126 30.83 -31.53 -10.82
N GLU A 127 29.84 -32.04 -11.53
CA GLU A 127 28.99 -31.24 -12.41
C GLU A 127 27.67 -30.95 -11.70
N VAL A 128 27.31 -29.67 -11.60
CA VAL A 128 25.99 -29.22 -11.15
C VAL A 128 25.15 -28.95 -12.39
N GLY A 129 24.08 -29.72 -12.57
CA GLY A 129 23.07 -29.49 -13.62
C GLY A 129 21.88 -28.71 -13.04
N TYR A 130 21.28 -27.86 -13.87
CA TYR A 130 20.16 -27.02 -13.47
C TYR A 130 19.25 -26.70 -14.67
N PRO A 131 17.94 -26.49 -14.44
CA PRO A 131 17.01 -26.17 -15.50
C PRO A 131 17.26 -24.78 -16.09
N LEU A 132 17.34 -24.71 -17.41
CA LEU A 132 17.26 -23.47 -18.16
C LEU A 132 15.96 -23.44 -18.95
N THR A 133 15.13 -22.46 -18.62
CA THR A 133 13.88 -22.21 -19.34
C THR A 133 13.90 -20.80 -19.90
N GLY A 134 13.11 -20.56 -20.95
CA GLY A 134 12.86 -19.21 -21.47
C GLY A 134 11.54 -18.62 -20.97
N THR A 135 10.93 -19.21 -19.94
CA THR A 135 9.55 -18.91 -19.54
C THR A 135 9.30 -18.90 -18.03
N VAL A 136 10.20 -19.46 -17.22
CA VAL A 136 10.07 -19.57 -15.76
C VAL A 136 11.36 -19.09 -15.13
N TYR A 137 11.27 -18.32 -14.04
CA TYR A 137 12.45 -17.95 -13.27
C TYR A 137 13.12 -19.19 -12.65
N THR A 138 14.39 -19.40 -12.95
CA THR A 138 15.24 -20.42 -12.33
C THR A 138 16.55 -19.79 -11.87
N LEU A 139 17.07 -20.23 -10.73
CA LEU A 139 18.35 -19.79 -10.19
C LEU A 139 19.12 -20.98 -9.63
N VAL A 140 20.42 -21.05 -9.90
CA VAL A 140 21.39 -21.87 -9.19
C VAL A 140 22.49 -21.00 -8.63
N GLN A 141 22.86 -21.25 -7.38
CA GLN A 141 24.02 -20.64 -6.74
C GLN A 141 24.90 -21.73 -6.13
N VAL A 142 26.21 -21.52 -6.18
CA VAL A 142 27.20 -22.33 -5.45
C VAL A 142 27.99 -21.42 -4.54
N LEU A 143 27.90 -21.66 -3.23
CA LEU A 143 28.48 -20.87 -2.18
C LEU A 143 29.69 -21.58 -1.57
N ASP A 144 30.70 -20.81 -1.18
CA ASP A 144 31.78 -21.32 -0.33
C ASP A 144 31.32 -21.49 1.14
N PRO A 145 32.13 -22.13 2.02
CA PRO A 145 31.78 -22.30 3.42
C PRO A 145 31.60 -21.00 4.20
N TYR A 146 32.13 -19.87 3.71
CA TYR A 146 31.92 -18.54 4.29
C TYR A 146 30.69 -17.83 3.72
N THR A 147 29.91 -18.56 2.91
CA THR A 147 28.65 -18.15 2.28
C THR A 147 28.75 -17.02 1.28
N ASN A 148 29.94 -16.87 0.67
CA ASN A 148 30.08 -16.09 -0.55
C ASN A 148 29.61 -16.92 -1.74
N VAL A 149 28.75 -16.33 -2.58
CA VAL A 149 28.30 -16.92 -3.84
C VAL A 149 29.47 -16.91 -4.82
N GLN A 150 30.04 -18.07 -5.12
CA GLN A 150 31.17 -18.23 -6.06
C GLN A 150 30.71 -18.46 -7.50
N PHE A 151 29.46 -18.87 -7.67
CA PHE A 151 28.83 -19.06 -8.96
C PHE A 151 27.34 -18.77 -8.84
N SER A 152 26.78 -18.07 -9.83
CA SER A 152 25.35 -17.87 -9.99
C SER A 152 24.99 -18.01 -11.47
N SER A 153 23.86 -18.66 -11.75
CA SER A 153 23.31 -18.79 -13.11
C SER A 153 21.83 -19.15 -13.05
N GLY A 154 21.13 -19.17 -14.19
CA GLY A 154 19.69 -19.37 -14.22
C GLY A 154 19.05 -18.80 -15.47
N SER A 155 17.71 -18.80 -15.54
CA SER A 155 16.98 -18.27 -16.70
C SER A 155 17.15 -16.76 -16.91
N ALA A 156 17.39 -16.00 -15.85
CA ALA A 156 17.70 -14.57 -15.90
C ALA A 156 19.11 -14.23 -16.44
N HIS A 157 19.99 -15.23 -16.63
CA HIS A 157 21.38 -15.01 -17.02
C HIS A 157 21.60 -15.25 -18.53
N SER A 158 22.00 -14.22 -19.28
CA SER A 158 22.08 -14.25 -20.76
C SER A 158 23.07 -15.23 -21.38
N GLU A 159 24.05 -15.74 -20.61
CA GLU A 159 25.07 -16.70 -21.06
C GLU A 159 24.98 -18.06 -20.35
N ALA A 160 23.84 -18.37 -19.72
CA ALA A 160 23.70 -19.58 -18.92
C ALA A 160 23.83 -20.87 -19.75
N THR A 161 24.53 -21.85 -19.19
CA THR A 161 24.59 -23.24 -19.69
C THR A 161 23.75 -24.15 -18.81
N SER A 162 23.29 -25.31 -19.27
CA SER A 162 22.46 -26.21 -18.45
C SER A 162 23.24 -26.97 -17.36
N SER A 163 24.55 -26.75 -17.28
CA SER A 163 25.40 -27.31 -16.23
C SER A 163 26.70 -26.51 -16.06
N GLN A 164 27.34 -26.68 -14.90
CA GLN A 164 28.67 -26.13 -14.59
C GLN A 164 29.51 -27.17 -13.86
N ILE A 165 30.79 -27.28 -14.22
CA ILE A 165 31.76 -28.21 -13.60
C ILE A 165 32.54 -27.47 -12.51
N PHE A 166 32.72 -28.10 -11.36
CA PHE A 166 33.46 -27.60 -10.20
C PHE A 166 34.55 -28.57 -9.76
N TYR A 167 35.67 -28.00 -9.31
CA TYR A 167 36.78 -28.73 -8.71
C TYR A 167 37.46 -27.88 -7.64
N TRP A 168 38.19 -28.52 -6.72
CA TRP A 168 38.94 -27.79 -5.70
C TRP A 168 40.26 -27.25 -6.29
N ALA A 169 40.51 -25.95 -6.15
CA ALA A 169 41.69 -25.26 -6.67
C ALA A 169 43.01 -25.85 -6.15
N ASN A 170 43.00 -26.34 -4.91
CA ASN A 170 44.17 -26.96 -4.28
C ASN A 170 44.08 -28.50 -4.24
N ALA A 171 43.33 -29.10 -5.16
CA ALA A 171 43.26 -30.55 -5.31
C ALA A 171 44.63 -31.18 -5.61
N SER A 172 44.70 -32.51 -5.51
CA SER A 172 45.93 -33.25 -5.86
C SER A 172 46.33 -32.97 -7.32
N GLN A 173 47.64 -33.03 -7.61
CA GLN A 173 48.14 -32.82 -8.98
C GLN A 173 47.46 -33.73 -10.00
N GLU A 174 47.07 -34.95 -9.61
CA GLU A 174 46.35 -35.89 -10.48
C GLU A 174 44.97 -35.35 -10.90
N ILE A 175 44.24 -34.73 -9.97
CA ILE A 175 42.96 -34.08 -10.26
C ILE A 175 43.18 -32.88 -11.17
N LEU A 176 44.18 -32.04 -10.88
CA LEU A 176 44.50 -30.85 -11.68
C LEU A 176 44.90 -31.23 -13.12
N ASP A 177 45.73 -32.25 -13.29
CA ASP A 177 46.13 -32.77 -14.61
C ASP A 177 44.92 -33.34 -15.37
N TYR A 178 43.98 -33.97 -14.67
CA TYR A 178 42.73 -34.45 -15.26
C TYR A 178 41.86 -33.27 -15.72
N VAL A 179 41.71 -32.22 -14.91
CA VAL A 179 40.95 -31.01 -15.28
C VAL A 179 41.56 -30.37 -16.52
N GLU A 180 42.87 -30.14 -16.52
CA GLU A 180 43.60 -29.56 -17.66
C GLU A 180 43.35 -30.35 -18.96
N SER A 181 43.40 -31.69 -18.86
CA SER A 181 43.27 -32.58 -20.01
C SER A 181 41.84 -32.68 -20.56
N ASN A 182 40.81 -32.41 -19.74
CA ASN A 182 39.41 -32.67 -20.09
C ASN A 182 38.53 -31.41 -20.15
N TYR A 183 38.90 -30.30 -19.52
CA TYR A 183 38.03 -29.14 -19.32
C TYR A 183 38.66 -27.78 -19.66
N ASN A 184 39.93 -27.73 -20.13
CA ASN A 184 40.64 -26.48 -20.44
C ASN A 184 40.89 -26.24 -21.95
N GLY A 185 40.12 -26.90 -22.83
CA GLY A 185 40.25 -26.79 -24.29
C GLY A 185 39.17 -25.94 -24.96
N GLU A 186 39.44 -25.40 -26.16
CA GLU A 186 38.56 -24.49 -26.93
C GLU A 186 37.17 -25.07 -27.28
N ASN A 187 36.94 -26.38 -27.06
CA ASN A 187 35.65 -27.08 -27.27
C ASN A 187 35.24 -27.95 -26.07
N GLN A 188 35.77 -27.68 -24.88
CA GLN A 188 35.41 -28.39 -23.65
C GLN A 188 34.56 -27.50 -22.73
N PRO A 189 33.67 -28.06 -21.90
CA PRO A 189 32.95 -27.27 -20.90
C PRO A 189 33.95 -26.68 -19.90
N SER A 190 33.78 -25.39 -19.57
CA SER A 190 34.63 -24.69 -18.59
C SER A 190 34.45 -25.29 -17.21
N ALA A 191 35.55 -25.63 -16.54
CA ALA A 191 35.56 -26.02 -15.13
C ALA A 191 35.92 -24.82 -14.24
N LEU A 192 35.16 -24.61 -13.17
CA LEU A 192 35.38 -23.56 -12.19
C LEU A 192 36.10 -24.10 -10.95
N ALA A 193 37.20 -23.46 -10.58
CA ALA A 193 37.96 -23.80 -9.37
C ALA A 193 37.34 -23.12 -8.14
N LEU A 194 37.00 -23.87 -7.10
CA LEU A 194 36.64 -23.32 -5.79
C LEU A 194 37.84 -23.36 -4.84
N GLN A 195 37.97 -22.37 -3.95
CA GLN A 195 39.12 -22.30 -3.02
C GLN A 195 38.98 -23.26 -1.83
N SER A 196 37.75 -23.58 -1.47
CA SER A 196 37.41 -24.57 -0.44
C SER A 196 37.17 -25.94 -1.05
N PRO A 197 37.49 -27.02 -0.31
CA PRO A 197 37.15 -28.38 -0.73
C PRO A 197 35.65 -28.67 -0.58
N GLN A 198 34.90 -27.87 0.19
CA GLN A 198 33.46 -28.00 0.32
C GLN A 198 32.74 -26.77 -0.25
N ALA A 199 31.48 -26.97 -0.66
CA ALA A 199 30.60 -25.90 -1.13
C ALA A 199 29.13 -26.25 -0.86
N TRP A 200 28.24 -25.28 -0.99
CA TRP A 200 26.80 -25.47 -0.88
C TRP A 200 26.10 -24.98 -2.16
N MET A 201 25.37 -25.87 -2.81
CA MET A 201 24.52 -25.56 -3.95
C MET A 201 23.10 -25.28 -3.47
N LEU A 202 22.52 -24.18 -3.97
CA LEU A 202 21.12 -23.81 -3.80
C LEU A 202 20.49 -23.57 -5.16
N GLY A 203 19.41 -24.30 -5.45
CA GLY A 203 18.54 -24.13 -6.60
C GLY A 203 17.21 -23.49 -6.18
N ARG A 204 16.63 -22.67 -7.06
CA ARG A 204 15.29 -22.07 -6.90
C ARG A 204 14.55 -22.16 -8.23
N VAL A 205 13.29 -22.57 -8.19
CA VAL A 205 12.36 -22.51 -9.33
C VAL A 205 11.10 -21.79 -8.89
N GLU A 206 10.69 -20.79 -9.63
CA GLU A 206 9.45 -20.07 -9.37
C GLU A 206 8.20 -20.95 -9.45
N VAL A 207 7.25 -20.73 -8.54
CA VAL A 207 6.01 -21.47 -8.41
C VAL A 207 4.87 -20.54 -8.00
N ASP A 208 3.68 -20.77 -8.56
CA ASP A 208 2.43 -20.20 -8.05
C ASP A 208 1.75 -21.25 -7.16
N PRO A 209 1.77 -21.07 -5.83
CA PRO A 209 1.26 -22.07 -4.90
C PRO A 209 -0.28 -22.15 -4.89
N TYR A 210 -0.98 -21.23 -5.57
CA TYR A 210 -2.45 -21.22 -5.65
C TYR A 210 -3.02 -21.86 -6.93
N GLN A 211 -2.14 -22.28 -7.84
CA GLN A 211 -2.52 -22.96 -9.08
C GLN A 211 -2.48 -24.47 -8.98
N VAL A 212 -3.23 -25.10 -9.86
CA VAL A 212 -3.28 -26.56 -10.03
C VAL A 212 -3.03 -26.92 -11.50
N PRO A 213 -2.42 -28.08 -11.79
CA PRO A 213 -2.25 -28.51 -13.17
C PRO A 213 -3.57 -28.60 -13.94
N SER A 214 -3.52 -28.31 -15.24
CA SER A 214 -4.71 -28.45 -16.09
C SER A 214 -5.30 -29.86 -16.04
N GLY A 215 -6.55 -29.97 -15.59
CA GLY A 215 -7.29 -31.23 -15.53
C GLY A 215 -6.94 -32.14 -14.34
N SER A 216 -6.19 -31.65 -13.35
CA SER A 216 -5.90 -32.40 -12.10
C SER A 216 -7.02 -32.33 -11.06
N LEU A 217 -7.99 -31.43 -11.22
CA LEU A 217 -9.13 -31.31 -10.32
C LEU A 217 -10.00 -32.57 -10.35
N ALA A 218 -10.27 -33.14 -9.18
CA ALA A 218 -11.21 -34.24 -9.05
C ALA A 218 -12.62 -33.79 -9.48
N SER A 219 -13.46 -34.73 -9.93
CA SER A 219 -14.78 -34.41 -10.48
C SER A 219 -15.75 -33.72 -9.49
N ASP A 220 -15.45 -33.81 -8.19
CA ASP A 220 -16.17 -33.18 -7.09
C ASP A 220 -15.51 -31.88 -6.60
N GLN A 221 -14.33 -31.52 -7.10
CA GLN A 221 -13.64 -30.26 -6.80
C GLN A 221 -14.02 -29.18 -7.82
N THR A 222 -14.34 -27.99 -7.30
CA THR A 222 -14.65 -26.81 -8.14
C THR A 222 -13.44 -25.87 -8.09
N PRO A 223 -13.00 -25.29 -9.23
CA PRO A 223 -11.94 -24.29 -9.21
C PRO A 223 -12.35 -23.08 -8.35
N THR A 224 -11.38 -22.51 -7.63
CA THR A 224 -11.57 -21.27 -6.86
C THR A 224 -11.86 -20.09 -7.79
N PRO A 225 -12.40 -18.97 -7.29
CA PRO A 225 -12.50 -17.73 -8.08
C PRO A 225 -11.18 -17.31 -8.72
N TYR A 226 -10.06 -17.39 -7.99
CA TYR A 226 -8.71 -17.16 -8.52
C TYR A 226 -8.39 -18.06 -9.71
N GLN A 227 -8.55 -19.37 -9.58
CA GLN A 227 -8.24 -20.34 -10.65
C GLN A 227 -9.14 -20.18 -11.89
N LYS A 228 -10.35 -19.63 -11.71
CA LYS A 228 -11.21 -19.27 -12.85
C LYS A 228 -10.73 -18.01 -13.55
N ALA A 229 -10.24 -17.03 -12.79
CA ALA A 229 -9.78 -15.75 -13.31
C ALA A 229 -8.38 -15.84 -13.94
N ASN A 230 -7.47 -16.58 -13.29
CA ASN A 230 -6.16 -16.96 -13.82
C ASN A 230 -6.16 -18.45 -14.21
N PRO A 231 -6.41 -18.80 -15.48
CA PRO A 231 -6.42 -20.19 -15.91
C PRO A 231 -5.04 -20.75 -16.27
N ASP A 232 -3.94 -19.99 -16.12
CA ASP A 232 -2.60 -20.45 -16.52
C ASP A 232 -2.00 -21.45 -15.51
N PRO A 233 -1.81 -22.74 -15.89
CA PRO A 233 -1.22 -23.74 -15.02
C PRO A 233 0.31 -23.81 -15.12
N SER A 234 0.97 -22.90 -15.87
CA SER A 234 2.40 -22.97 -16.19
C SER A 234 3.29 -22.98 -14.96
N LEU A 235 2.89 -22.24 -13.92
CA LEU A 235 3.57 -22.15 -12.62
C LEU A 235 2.93 -23.03 -11.53
N ALA A 236 1.96 -23.89 -11.87
CA ALA A 236 1.33 -24.76 -10.89
C ALA A 236 2.34 -25.71 -10.22
N LEU A 237 2.16 -25.97 -8.92
CA LEU A 237 3.11 -26.71 -8.09
C LEU A 237 3.60 -28.03 -8.72
N ASP A 238 2.71 -28.92 -9.17
CA ASP A 238 3.13 -30.22 -9.73
C ASP A 238 3.86 -30.07 -11.07
N THR A 239 3.52 -29.03 -11.85
CA THR A 239 4.22 -28.69 -13.10
C THR A 239 5.66 -28.30 -12.79
N ILE A 240 5.82 -27.39 -11.82
CA ILE A 240 7.11 -26.85 -11.40
C ILE A 240 7.95 -27.88 -10.64
N GLN A 241 7.33 -28.83 -9.94
CA GLN A 241 8.06 -29.92 -9.30
C GLN A 241 8.89 -30.73 -10.29
N SER A 242 8.36 -31.00 -11.50
CA SER A 242 9.12 -31.70 -12.54
C SER A 242 10.33 -30.90 -13.03
N LEU A 243 10.22 -29.57 -13.07
CA LEU A 243 11.33 -28.69 -13.42
C LEU A 243 12.36 -28.60 -12.27
N ASN A 244 11.91 -28.58 -11.02
CA ASN A 244 12.77 -28.63 -9.83
C ASN A 244 13.55 -29.96 -9.77
N ASP A 245 13.00 -31.03 -10.33
CA ASP A 245 13.67 -32.34 -10.43
C ASP A 245 14.84 -32.38 -11.43
N ASP A 246 14.97 -31.38 -12.32
CA ASP A 246 16.09 -31.27 -13.26
C ASP A 246 17.39 -30.73 -12.62
N PHE A 247 17.33 -30.26 -11.37
CA PHE A 247 18.54 -30.01 -10.60
C PHE A 247 19.26 -31.34 -10.31
N THR A 248 20.54 -31.41 -10.66
CA THR A 248 21.33 -32.64 -10.53
C THR A 248 22.74 -32.38 -10.03
N ILE A 249 23.27 -33.35 -9.28
CA ILE A 249 24.69 -33.42 -8.91
C ILE A 249 25.27 -34.68 -9.55
N ASN A 250 26.23 -34.50 -10.46
CA ASN A 250 26.87 -35.57 -11.20
C ASN A 250 28.37 -35.63 -10.88
N VAL A 251 28.80 -36.67 -10.17
CA VAL A 251 30.22 -36.93 -9.93
C VAL A 251 30.87 -37.41 -11.22
N LYS A 252 31.63 -36.55 -11.90
CA LYS A 252 32.28 -36.86 -13.19
C LYS A 252 33.46 -37.82 -13.02
N LYS A 253 34.19 -37.63 -11.93
CA LYS A 253 35.34 -38.46 -11.57
C LYS A 253 35.55 -38.38 -10.06
N SER A 254 35.80 -39.53 -9.44
CA SER A 254 36.18 -39.66 -8.04
C SER A 254 37.46 -40.48 -7.93
N TRP A 255 38.27 -40.17 -6.93
CA TRP A 255 39.54 -40.83 -6.64
C TRP A 255 39.45 -41.53 -5.28
N SER A 256 39.67 -42.84 -5.27
CA SER A 256 39.43 -43.70 -4.09
C SER A 256 40.58 -43.77 -3.08
N ASP A 257 41.70 -43.06 -3.28
CA ASP A 257 42.90 -43.19 -2.44
C ASP A 257 43.77 -41.91 -2.43
N ILE A 258 43.19 -40.74 -2.20
CA ILE A 258 44.02 -39.54 -1.93
C ILE A 258 44.28 -39.50 -0.42
N SER A 259 45.55 -39.70 -0.04
CA SER A 259 46.05 -39.41 1.31
C SER A 259 46.06 -37.89 1.54
N GLY A 260 44.88 -37.35 1.81
CA GLY A 260 44.62 -36.02 2.35
C GLY A 260 43.57 -36.16 3.46
N PRO A 261 43.29 -35.12 4.26
CA PRO A 261 42.22 -35.20 5.25
C PRO A 261 40.94 -35.59 4.53
N SER A 262 40.45 -36.80 4.80
CA SER A 262 39.12 -37.18 4.36
C SER A 262 38.16 -36.32 5.18
N THR A 263 37.56 -35.32 4.55
CA THR A 263 36.44 -34.51 5.06
C THR A 263 35.20 -35.38 5.40
N SER A 264 35.28 -36.68 5.14
CA SER A 264 34.22 -37.71 5.18
C SER A 264 33.77 -38.17 6.57
N THR A 265 34.06 -37.42 7.64
CA THR A 265 33.38 -37.64 8.92
C THR A 265 32.83 -36.33 9.43
N ILE A 266 31.81 -35.82 8.74
CA ILE A 266 30.85 -34.94 9.39
C ILE A 266 30.25 -35.73 10.55
N THR A 267 30.77 -35.47 11.74
CA THR A 267 30.46 -36.22 12.97
C THR A 267 29.47 -35.49 13.84
N ASN A 268 29.19 -34.23 13.52
CA ASN A 268 28.30 -33.40 14.29
C ASN A 268 26.98 -33.21 13.58
N ASN A 269 25.92 -33.61 14.26
CA ASN A 269 24.53 -33.51 13.84
C ASN A 269 23.71 -32.57 14.73
N ASN A 270 24.32 -31.87 15.68
CA ASN A 270 23.59 -31.07 16.65
C ASN A 270 23.81 -29.58 16.44
N ALA A 271 22.71 -28.82 16.59
CA ALA A 271 22.78 -27.38 16.71
C ALA A 271 23.69 -26.97 17.88
N SER A 272 24.53 -25.96 17.68
CA SER A 272 25.34 -25.38 18.74
C SER A 272 24.45 -24.68 19.77
N THR A 273 24.59 -25.03 21.05
CA THR A 273 23.73 -24.48 22.13
C THR A 273 24.46 -23.58 23.11
N ASN A 274 25.79 -23.57 23.07
CA ASN A 274 26.66 -22.81 23.96
C ASN A 274 28.01 -22.52 23.27
N TYR A 275 28.83 -21.69 23.92
CA TYR A 275 30.12 -21.25 23.37
C TYR A 275 31.10 -22.41 23.12
N THR A 276 31.08 -23.47 23.94
CA THR A 276 32.01 -24.61 23.78
C THR A 276 31.66 -25.42 22.54
N ASP A 277 30.37 -25.68 22.33
CA ASP A 277 29.87 -26.32 21.11
C ASP A 277 30.24 -25.49 19.89
N PHE A 278 29.93 -24.19 19.90
CA PHE A 278 30.18 -23.28 18.79
C PHE A 278 31.66 -23.24 18.40
N PHE A 279 32.57 -22.95 19.36
CA PHE A 279 34.00 -22.83 19.03
C PHE A 279 34.65 -24.17 18.68
N THR A 280 34.14 -25.29 19.21
CA THR A 280 34.56 -26.63 18.80
C THR A 280 34.14 -26.91 17.35
N GLN A 281 32.91 -26.58 16.99
CA GLN A 281 32.41 -26.70 15.62
C GLN A 281 33.17 -25.78 14.66
N LEU A 282 33.45 -24.54 15.06
CA LEU A 282 34.24 -23.61 14.27
C LEU A 282 35.65 -24.15 13.99
N SER A 283 36.31 -24.73 15.00
CA SER A 283 37.60 -25.41 14.83
C SER A 283 37.53 -26.55 13.81
N GLN A 284 36.50 -27.41 13.91
CA GLN A 284 36.26 -28.52 12.98
C GLN A 284 36.00 -28.04 11.55
N ALA A 285 35.19 -26.98 11.41
CA ALA A 285 34.82 -26.40 10.12
C ALA A 285 36.04 -25.82 9.41
N VAL A 286 36.89 -25.08 10.12
CA VAL A 286 38.16 -24.55 9.60
C VAL A 286 39.14 -25.67 9.24
N ASN A 287 39.31 -26.67 10.11
CA ASN A 287 40.21 -27.81 9.86
C ASN A 287 39.78 -28.66 8.65
N SER A 288 38.48 -28.70 8.36
CA SER A 288 37.92 -29.44 7.21
C SER A 288 37.84 -28.59 5.93
N ASN A 289 38.13 -27.30 6.03
CA ASN A 289 38.13 -26.36 4.93
C ASN A 289 39.44 -25.56 4.92
N THR A 290 39.36 -24.29 4.53
CA THR A 290 40.51 -23.41 4.44
C THR A 290 40.12 -22.03 4.95
N THR A 291 41.11 -21.23 5.33
CA THR A 291 40.93 -19.82 5.67
C THR A 291 40.98 -18.89 4.45
N TYR A 292 41.14 -19.45 3.24
CA TYR A 292 41.09 -18.67 2.00
C TYR A 292 39.65 -18.40 1.54
N VAL A 293 39.37 -17.14 1.19
CA VAL A 293 38.10 -16.71 0.59
C VAL A 293 38.39 -15.97 -0.70
N TYR A 294 37.70 -16.34 -1.78
CA TYR A 294 37.72 -15.58 -3.02
C TYR A 294 36.59 -14.56 -3.01
N TYR A 295 36.95 -13.29 -3.09
CA TYR A 295 36.01 -12.18 -3.12
C TYR A 295 36.18 -11.41 -4.43
N SER A 296 35.16 -11.42 -5.28
CA SER A 296 35.11 -10.63 -6.51
C SER A 296 34.27 -9.37 -6.34
N GLY A 297 33.39 -9.33 -5.34
CA GLY A 297 32.38 -8.28 -5.22
C GLY A 297 31.33 -8.38 -6.34
N THR A 298 30.47 -7.38 -6.41
CA THR A 298 29.39 -7.34 -7.39
C THR A 298 29.38 -6.04 -8.20
N THR A 299 28.83 -6.11 -9.40
CA THR A 299 28.43 -4.96 -10.23
C THR A 299 27.01 -5.22 -10.69
N ASN A 300 26.10 -4.25 -10.52
CA ASN A 300 24.66 -4.43 -10.75
C ASN A 300 24.09 -5.64 -9.97
N GLY A 301 24.58 -5.86 -8.75
CA GLY A 301 24.17 -7.01 -7.93
C GLY A 301 24.61 -8.37 -8.47
N GLN A 302 25.40 -8.45 -9.55
CA GLN A 302 25.90 -9.69 -10.15
C GLN A 302 27.40 -9.87 -9.86
N ILE A 303 27.88 -11.11 -9.79
CA ILE A 303 29.28 -11.42 -9.45
C ILE A 303 30.26 -10.88 -10.50
N ASN A 304 31.35 -10.23 -10.07
CA ASN A 304 32.37 -9.74 -10.99
C ASN A 304 33.21 -10.88 -11.60
N GLU A 305 33.67 -10.70 -12.85
CA GLU A 305 34.50 -11.70 -13.56
C GLU A 305 35.88 -11.94 -12.94
N SER A 306 36.34 -11.04 -12.08
CA SER A 306 37.64 -11.11 -11.44
C SER A 306 37.56 -10.60 -10.02
N GLY A 307 38.43 -11.13 -9.18
CA GLY A 307 38.40 -10.90 -7.74
C GLY A 307 39.77 -11.11 -7.10
N THR A 308 39.78 -10.98 -5.78
CA THR A 308 40.95 -11.14 -4.93
C THR A 308 40.80 -12.38 -4.06
N LEU A 309 41.84 -13.19 -4.03
CA LEU A 309 41.96 -14.28 -3.05
C LEU A 309 42.51 -13.72 -1.75
N TYR A 310 41.76 -13.85 -0.67
CA TYR A 310 42.14 -13.38 0.67
C TYR A 310 42.58 -14.52 1.57
N SER A 311 43.67 -14.34 2.31
CA SER A 311 44.09 -15.23 3.40
C SER A 311 43.61 -14.70 4.75
N GLN A 312 42.84 -15.50 5.49
CA GLN A 312 42.37 -15.15 6.84
C GLN A 312 43.17 -15.84 7.95
N ALA A 313 44.28 -16.51 7.60
CA ALA A 313 45.05 -17.35 8.53
C ALA A 313 45.59 -16.57 9.75
N ASP A 314 46.03 -15.33 9.56
CA ASP A 314 46.51 -14.47 10.64
C ASP A 314 45.39 -14.10 11.62
N MET A 315 44.18 -13.83 11.11
CA MET A 315 43.02 -13.56 11.96
C MET A 315 42.69 -14.79 12.82
N PHE A 316 42.62 -15.98 12.20
CA PHE A 316 42.38 -17.21 12.93
C PHE A 316 43.47 -17.51 13.98
N THR A 317 44.74 -17.27 13.63
CA THR A 317 45.88 -17.45 14.55
C THR A 317 45.76 -16.58 15.80
N ASN A 318 45.18 -15.38 15.71
CA ASN A 318 44.98 -14.50 16.86
C ASN A 318 43.98 -15.04 17.89
N PHE A 319 43.07 -15.93 17.49
CA PHE A 319 42.14 -16.60 18.40
C PHE A 319 42.78 -17.81 19.13
N GLY A 320 43.96 -18.25 18.69
CA GLY A 320 44.69 -19.39 19.25
C GLY A 320 45.91 -19.02 20.09
N GLY A 321 46.50 -20.03 20.75
CA GLY A 321 47.85 -19.95 21.32
C GLY A 321 48.02 -19.03 22.55
N SER A 322 49.18 -18.35 22.64
CA SER A 322 49.64 -17.54 23.79
C SER A 322 49.58 -16.02 23.56
N GLY A 323 48.83 -15.55 22.56
CA GLY A 323 48.56 -14.13 22.35
C GLY A 323 47.57 -13.57 23.37
N SER A 324 47.55 -12.25 23.56
CA SER A 324 46.67 -11.60 24.54
C SER A 324 45.18 -11.88 24.32
N TYR A 325 44.73 -11.92 23.06
CA TYR A 325 43.31 -12.14 22.70
C TYR A 325 42.96 -13.61 22.46
N SER A 326 43.85 -14.55 22.80
CA SER A 326 43.63 -15.96 22.56
C SER A 326 42.46 -16.48 23.38
N ILE A 327 41.57 -17.23 22.73
CA ILE A 327 40.50 -18.00 23.39
C ILE A 327 40.80 -19.51 23.38
N GLY A 328 41.99 -19.91 22.91
CA GLY A 328 42.35 -21.31 22.74
C GLY A 328 41.67 -21.99 21.55
N LEU A 329 41.28 -21.22 20.52
CA LEU A 329 40.73 -21.75 19.27
C LEU A 329 41.86 -22.07 18.29
N THR A 330 42.01 -23.34 17.89
CA THR A 330 43.05 -23.80 16.95
C THR A 330 42.48 -24.82 15.97
N GLU A 331 43.21 -25.18 14.91
CA GLU A 331 42.81 -26.28 14.01
C GLU A 331 42.69 -27.63 14.75
N SER A 332 43.46 -27.80 15.83
CA SER A 332 43.46 -29.04 16.63
C SER A 332 42.28 -29.18 17.60
N GLY A 333 41.51 -28.10 17.79
CA GLY A 333 40.39 -28.04 18.71
C GLY A 333 40.26 -26.70 19.43
N PHE A 334 39.17 -26.57 20.17
CA PHE A 334 38.93 -25.49 21.13
C PHE A 334 39.25 -25.98 22.55
N SER A 335 40.01 -25.20 23.31
CA SER A 335 40.37 -25.52 24.70
C SER A 335 40.09 -24.38 25.69
N GLY A 336 39.32 -23.36 25.27
CA GLY A 336 38.98 -22.21 26.10
C GLY A 336 37.97 -22.55 27.19
N SER A 337 38.14 -21.98 28.38
CA SER A 337 37.22 -22.19 29.51
C SER A 337 37.34 -21.04 30.51
N SER A 338 36.61 -19.94 30.28
CA SER A 338 36.50 -18.83 31.22
C SER A 338 35.18 -18.08 31.07
N ASP A 339 34.70 -17.47 32.15
CA ASP A 339 33.51 -16.61 32.16
C ASP A 339 33.64 -15.47 31.13
N SER A 340 34.85 -14.95 30.90
CA SER A 340 35.08 -13.91 29.88
C SER A 340 34.76 -14.37 28.46
N ILE A 341 35.07 -15.63 28.11
CA ILE A 341 34.80 -16.19 26.78
C ILE A 341 33.30 -16.43 26.62
N GLU A 342 32.65 -16.96 27.65
CA GLU A 342 31.19 -17.18 27.66
C GLU A 342 30.44 -15.85 27.52
N ASN A 343 30.77 -14.86 28.36
CA ASN A 343 30.15 -13.53 28.31
C ASN A 343 30.37 -12.84 26.94
N GLY A 344 31.57 -12.92 26.38
CA GLY A 344 31.84 -12.31 25.08
C GLY A 344 31.14 -13.03 23.94
N PHE A 345 31.00 -14.36 23.98
CA PHE A 345 30.16 -15.11 23.04
C PHE A 345 28.69 -14.69 23.14
N ASP A 346 28.12 -14.62 24.35
CA ASP A 346 26.73 -14.25 24.58
C ASP A 346 26.44 -12.81 24.14
N ASP A 347 27.32 -11.87 24.46
CA ASP A 347 27.15 -10.47 24.07
C ASP A 347 27.37 -10.27 22.56
N ALA A 348 28.24 -11.07 21.92
CA ALA A 348 28.39 -11.06 20.47
C ALA A 348 27.14 -11.56 19.74
N GLN A 349 26.48 -12.63 20.24
CA GLN A 349 25.21 -13.10 19.69
C GLN A 349 24.14 -12.00 19.75
N LYS A 350 24.01 -11.33 20.91
CA LYS A 350 23.06 -10.21 21.08
C LYS A 350 23.41 -9.05 20.15
N ALA A 351 24.69 -8.70 20.02
CA ALA A 351 25.16 -7.62 19.17
C ALA A 351 24.85 -7.89 17.70
N ILE A 352 25.11 -9.11 17.22
CA ILE A 352 24.85 -9.48 15.82
C ILE A 352 23.36 -9.54 15.53
N LYS A 353 22.53 -10.07 16.45
CA LYS A 353 21.07 -10.00 16.32
C LYS A 353 20.56 -8.56 16.26
N LEU A 354 21.10 -7.68 17.11
CA LEU A 354 20.76 -6.26 17.10
C LEU A 354 21.15 -5.59 15.77
N ILE A 355 22.34 -5.88 15.26
CA ILE A 355 22.82 -5.38 13.95
C ILE A 355 21.95 -5.90 12.80
N ALA A 356 21.51 -7.16 12.87
CA ALA A 356 20.68 -7.78 11.85
C ALA A 356 19.23 -7.27 11.85
N ALA A 357 18.69 -6.88 13.01
CA ALA A 357 17.30 -6.46 13.17
C ALA A 357 17.00 -5.04 12.62
N ASN A 358 18.00 -4.20 12.36
CA ASN A 358 17.76 -2.78 12.06
C ASN A 358 18.82 -2.16 11.13
N SER A 359 18.97 -2.70 9.91
CA SER A 359 19.92 -2.13 8.93
C SER A 359 19.23 -1.26 7.89
N GLY A 360 18.73 -0.09 8.30
CA GLY A 360 18.66 1.07 7.38
C GLY A 360 17.29 1.57 6.95
N ALA A 361 16.19 1.10 7.55
CA ALA A 361 14.86 1.70 7.34
C ALA A 361 14.85 3.15 7.87
N THR A 362 14.45 4.10 7.02
CA THR A 362 14.28 5.51 7.38
C THR A 362 13.08 6.08 6.64
N SER A 363 12.65 7.28 7.03
CA SER A 363 11.62 8.01 6.27
C SER A 363 12.00 8.32 4.81
N THR A 364 13.28 8.21 4.42
CA THR A 364 13.70 8.37 3.02
C THR A 364 13.52 7.13 2.17
N THR A 365 13.33 5.97 2.80
CA THR A 365 13.05 4.69 2.13
C THR A 365 11.63 4.21 2.45
N ASP A 366 10.76 5.11 2.92
CA ASP A 366 9.43 4.78 3.43
C ASP A 366 9.43 3.62 4.43
N TYR A 367 10.47 3.61 5.29
CA TYR A 367 10.72 2.60 6.32
C TYR A 367 10.95 1.17 5.80
N TRP A 368 11.23 1.02 4.51
CA TRP A 368 11.79 -0.21 3.97
C TRP A 368 13.30 -0.31 4.28
N SER A 369 13.70 -1.42 4.88
CA SER A 369 15.09 -1.86 5.00
C SER A 369 15.52 -2.53 3.70
N ILE A 370 16.42 -1.91 2.95
CA ILE A 370 16.88 -2.37 1.64
C ILE A 370 18.38 -2.67 1.71
N ASN A 371 18.75 -3.93 1.45
CA ASN A 371 20.15 -4.35 1.39
C ASN A 371 20.50 -4.97 0.04
N THR A 372 21.29 -4.24 -0.75
CA THR A 372 21.71 -4.64 -2.11
C THR A 372 23.14 -5.20 -2.15
N THR A 373 23.73 -5.53 -1.00
CA THR A 373 25.14 -5.96 -0.91
C THR A 373 25.29 -7.40 -0.45
N LEU A 374 24.19 -8.17 -0.43
CA LEU A 374 24.19 -9.55 0.04
C LEU A 374 24.85 -10.51 -0.96
N GLY A 375 25.32 -11.65 -0.45
CA GLY A 375 25.87 -12.76 -1.24
C GLY A 375 27.38 -12.66 -1.57
N GLN A 376 28.04 -11.53 -1.30
CA GLN A 376 29.49 -11.35 -1.41
C GLN A 376 30.01 -10.47 -0.26
N TYR A 377 30.90 -11.01 0.56
CA TYR A 377 31.40 -10.39 1.80
C TYR A 377 32.92 -10.31 1.78
N GLU A 378 33.46 -9.10 1.73
CA GLU A 378 34.92 -8.91 1.72
C GLU A 378 35.52 -9.34 3.08
N PRO A 379 36.60 -10.16 3.11
CA PRO A 379 37.29 -10.52 4.35
C PRO A 379 37.97 -9.32 5.03
N SER A 380 37.18 -8.56 5.79
CA SER A 380 37.55 -7.25 6.32
C SER A 380 36.67 -6.90 7.52
N TYR A 381 37.28 -6.18 8.47
CA TYR A 381 36.60 -5.56 9.59
C TYR A 381 36.17 -4.10 9.32
N ASN A 382 36.46 -3.56 8.14
CA ASN A 382 36.08 -2.19 7.79
C ASN A 382 34.55 -2.06 7.68
N LEU A 383 33.98 -1.09 8.40
CA LEU A 383 32.54 -0.81 8.38
C LEU A 383 32.00 -0.50 6.98
N SER A 384 32.84 -0.01 6.06
CA SER A 384 32.42 0.31 4.69
C SER A 384 32.45 -0.88 3.71
N SER A 385 32.99 -2.04 4.11
CA SER A 385 33.32 -3.12 3.16
C SER A 385 32.38 -4.32 3.16
N HIS A 386 31.17 -4.21 3.74
CA HIS A 386 30.18 -5.30 3.83
C HIS A 386 30.82 -6.66 4.18
N GLY A 387 31.69 -6.67 5.20
CA GLY A 387 32.62 -7.78 5.47
C GLY A 387 32.10 -8.79 6.50
N TRP A 388 32.96 -9.24 7.41
CA TRP A 388 32.62 -10.29 8.39
C TRP A 388 31.38 -9.99 9.23
N MET A 389 31.15 -8.72 9.57
CA MET A 389 29.98 -8.33 10.34
C MET A 389 28.67 -8.51 9.55
N THR A 390 28.67 -8.16 8.25
CA THR A 390 27.52 -8.38 7.37
C THR A 390 27.29 -9.86 7.15
N ALA A 391 28.35 -10.64 6.90
CA ALA A 391 28.26 -12.09 6.77
C ALA A 391 27.69 -12.75 8.04
N ALA A 392 28.11 -12.29 9.22
CA ALA A 392 27.60 -12.76 10.50
C ALA A 392 26.13 -12.37 10.72
N ALA A 393 25.74 -11.13 10.43
CA ALA A 393 24.35 -10.69 10.52
C ALA A 393 23.44 -11.56 9.65
N VAL A 394 23.82 -11.80 8.39
CA VAL A 394 23.09 -12.69 7.48
C VAL A 394 23.04 -14.12 8.02
N ALA A 395 24.17 -14.69 8.45
CA ALA A 395 24.24 -16.05 8.99
C ALA A 395 23.42 -16.23 10.28
N SER A 396 23.13 -15.15 11.02
CA SER A 396 22.30 -15.16 12.22
C SER A 396 20.78 -15.17 11.94
N VAL A 397 20.37 -14.69 10.76
CA VAL A 397 18.95 -14.60 10.34
C VAL A 397 18.60 -15.72 9.37
N GLY A 398 19.38 -15.87 8.29
CA GLY A 398 19.13 -16.84 7.23
C GLY A 398 20.36 -17.02 6.33
N LEU A 399 20.93 -18.23 6.33
CA LEU A 399 22.12 -18.56 5.55
C LEU A 399 21.77 -18.73 4.06
N GLY A 400 22.68 -18.35 3.16
CA GLY A 400 22.50 -18.58 1.71
C GLY A 400 21.75 -17.47 0.98
N ALA A 401 21.92 -16.22 1.41
CA ALA A 401 21.36 -15.04 0.76
C ALA A 401 21.75 -14.97 -0.73
N ASN A 402 20.81 -14.52 -1.56
CA ASN A 402 21.09 -14.29 -2.98
C ASN A 402 22.07 -13.12 -3.14
N LEU A 403 22.78 -13.12 -4.28
CA LEU A 403 23.29 -11.88 -4.83
C LEU A 403 22.10 -10.94 -5.14
N ALA A 404 22.26 -9.64 -4.91
CA ALA A 404 21.16 -8.67 -5.06
C ALA A 404 20.58 -8.64 -6.49
N GLY A 405 21.41 -8.90 -7.50
CA GLY A 405 20.98 -8.99 -8.91
C GLY A 405 20.23 -10.27 -9.25
N ASP A 406 20.30 -11.30 -8.40
CA ASP A 406 19.48 -12.50 -8.54
C ASP A 406 18.17 -12.37 -7.77
N GLY A 407 18.23 -11.76 -6.58
CA GLY A 407 17.03 -11.27 -5.91
C GLY A 407 17.33 -10.34 -4.74
N THR A 408 16.44 -9.36 -4.54
CA THR A 408 16.50 -8.34 -3.49
C THR A 408 15.23 -8.40 -2.63
N TYR A 409 15.39 -8.19 -1.32
CA TYR A 409 14.34 -8.45 -0.32
C TYR A 409 14.11 -7.24 0.59
N PRO A 410 13.44 -6.17 0.15
CA PRO A 410 13.04 -5.09 1.05
C PRO A 410 12.16 -5.62 2.18
N GLN A 411 12.42 -5.17 3.41
CA GLN A 411 11.66 -5.59 4.59
C GLN A 411 11.14 -4.37 5.33
N ALA A 412 9.91 -4.45 5.83
CA ALA A 412 9.30 -3.41 6.64
C ALA A 412 8.71 -4.00 7.92
N THR A 413 8.98 -3.34 9.03
CA THR A 413 8.40 -3.61 10.36
C THR A 413 7.60 -2.40 10.88
N GLN A 414 7.60 -1.32 10.10
CA GLN A 414 6.97 -0.04 10.39
C GLN A 414 6.16 0.41 9.18
N ASP A 415 5.14 1.21 9.43
CA ASP A 415 4.40 1.96 8.42
C ASP A 415 5.18 3.22 7.98
N SER A 416 4.61 3.95 7.02
CA SER A 416 5.18 5.18 6.46
C SER A 416 5.28 6.34 7.47
N SER A 417 4.67 6.23 8.64
CA SER A 417 4.83 7.18 9.76
C SER A 417 5.99 6.82 10.70
N GLY A 418 6.56 5.62 10.56
CA GLY A 418 7.56 5.06 11.46
C GLY A 418 6.96 4.34 12.68
N THR A 419 5.66 4.07 12.67
CA THR A 419 4.99 3.29 13.73
C THR A 419 5.07 1.80 13.39
N SER A 420 5.27 0.93 14.38
CA SER A 420 5.32 -0.53 14.14
C SER A 420 4.01 -1.04 13.54
N LEU A 421 4.11 -1.96 12.59
CA LEU A 421 2.94 -2.62 11.98
C LEU A 421 2.24 -3.49 13.02
N SER A 422 1.06 -3.06 13.46
CA SER A 422 0.27 -3.65 14.54
C SER A 422 -0.76 -4.62 13.99
N ILE A 423 -0.98 -5.74 14.67
CA ILE A 423 -2.00 -6.72 14.23
C ILE A 423 -3.44 -6.21 14.36
N ASN A 424 -3.67 -5.12 15.11
CA ASN A 424 -5.00 -4.58 15.37
C ASN A 424 -5.45 -3.58 14.31
N ASP A 425 -4.58 -3.28 13.35
CA ASP A 425 -4.75 -2.23 12.37
C ASP A 425 -4.75 -2.81 10.95
N ASP A 426 -5.39 -2.09 10.03
CA ASP A 426 -5.41 -2.40 8.61
C ASP A 426 -4.44 -1.48 7.86
N TYR A 427 -3.84 -1.99 6.79
CA TYR A 427 -2.80 -1.28 6.04
C TYR A 427 -3.00 -1.42 4.53
N THR A 428 -2.46 -0.47 3.78
CA THR A 428 -2.40 -0.50 2.32
C THR A 428 -0.99 -0.31 1.79
N ILE A 429 -0.73 -0.89 0.62
CA ILE A 429 0.46 -0.60 -0.19
C ILE A 429 -0.01 -0.16 -1.57
N ASP A 430 0.17 1.11 -1.90
CA ASP A 430 -0.27 1.70 -3.16
C ASP A 430 0.89 1.90 -4.14
N PHE A 431 0.89 1.12 -5.23
CA PHE A 431 1.91 1.17 -6.27
C PHE A 431 1.62 2.19 -7.38
N SER A 432 0.48 2.88 -7.37
CA SER A 432 0.07 3.81 -8.42
C SER A 432 1.11 4.92 -8.68
N ASN A 433 1.71 5.45 -7.62
CA ASN A 433 2.68 6.54 -7.70
C ASN A 433 4.13 6.06 -7.90
N SER A 434 4.51 4.94 -7.27
CA SER A 434 5.88 4.39 -7.37
C SER A 434 6.11 3.57 -8.63
N GLY A 435 5.03 3.12 -9.28
CA GLY A 435 5.06 2.02 -10.23
C GLY A 435 5.29 0.67 -9.55
N LEU A 436 5.10 -0.41 -10.32
CA LEU A 436 5.36 -1.77 -9.88
C LEU A 436 6.86 -2.02 -9.65
N PRO A 437 7.23 -3.01 -8.82
CA PRO A 437 8.63 -3.39 -8.62
C PRO A 437 9.36 -3.69 -9.94
N PRO A 438 10.51 -3.04 -10.21
CA PRO A 438 11.21 -3.15 -11.49
C PRO A 438 12.01 -4.46 -11.56
N VAL A 439 11.48 -5.42 -12.28
CA VAL A 439 12.08 -6.74 -12.53
C VAL A 439 12.29 -6.98 -14.02
N GLY A 440 13.24 -7.85 -14.35
CA GLY A 440 13.52 -8.29 -15.72
C GLY A 440 12.37 -9.10 -16.33
N SER A 441 12.45 -9.40 -17.62
CA SER A 441 11.36 -10.07 -18.36
C SER A 441 11.05 -11.49 -17.90
N LEU A 442 11.98 -12.13 -17.18
CA LEU A 442 11.81 -13.45 -16.56
C LEU A 442 11.86 -13.36 -15.03
N GLY A 443 11.87 -12.15 -14.48
CA GLY A 443 11.80 -11.89 -13.06
C GLY A 443 10.37 -11.74 -12.59
N SER A 444 10.20 -11.78 -11.27
CA SER A 444 8.91 -11.64 -10.61
C SER A 444 9.06 -10.90 -9.29
N TRP A 445 7.94 -10.40 -8.78
CA TRP A 445 7.91 -9.76 -7.47
C TRP A 445 6.73 -10.22 -6.65
N SER A 446 6.85 -10.19 -5.33
CA SER A 446 5.76 -10.55 -4.42
C SER A 446 5.88 -9.86 -3.06
N VAL A 447 4.73 -9.59 -2.44
CA VAL A 447 4.61 -9.11 -1.06
C VAL A 447 4.13 -10.26 -0.19
N THR A 448 4.78 -10.49 0.95
CA THR A 448 4.44 -11.56 1.90
C THR A 448 4.39 -11.01 3.32
N VAL A 449 3.36 -11.41 4.08
CA VAL A 449 3.20 -11.05 5.50
C VAL A 449 3.71 -12.20 6.40
N TYR A 450 4.42 -11.83 7.46
CA TYR A 450 4.96 -12.73 8.48
C TYR A 450 4.54 -12.27 9.87
N GLY A 451 4.51 -13.20 10.83
CA GLY A 451 4.41 -12.85 12.25
C GLY A 451 5.61 -12.01 12.74
N ASP A 452 5.52 -11.51 13.97
CA ASP A 452 6.62 -10.84 14.66
C ASP A 452 7.89 -11.72 14.76
N ASP A 453 7.70 -13.03 14.79
CA ASP A 453 8.72 -14.06 14.78
C ASP A 453 9.31 -14.37 13.38
N ASN A 454 8.87 -13.67 12.34
CA ASN A 454 9.26 -13.84 10.94
C ASN A 454 8.85 -15.20 10.33
N TYR A 455 7.88 -15.92 10.91
CA TYR A 455 7.28 -17.11 10.29
C TYR A 455 5.97 -16.80 9.55
N LEU A 456 5.60 -17.67 8.60
CA LEU A 456 4.40 -17.46 7.79
C LEU A 456 3.15 -17.45 8.65
N VAL A 457 2.22 -16.56 8.34
CA VAL A 457 0.91 -16.51 8.99
C VAL A 457 0.10 -17.74 8.59
N PRO A 458 -0.29 -18.62 9.53
CA PRO A 458 -1.06 -19.79 9.20
C PRO A 458 -2.47 -19.39 8.73
N PRO A 459 -3.02 -20.08 7.73
CA PRO A 459 -4.30 -19.71 7.12
C PRO A 459 -5.53 -20.28 7.83
N SER A 460 -5.33 -21.12 8.84
CA SER A 460 -6.41 -21.78 9.60
C SER A 460 -7.29 -20.84 10.44
N THR A 461 -7.02 -19.54 10.40
CA THR A 461 -7.78 -18.47 11.05
C THR A 461 -8.87 -17.85 10.16
N TYR A 462 -8.96 -18.23 8.88
CA TYR A 462 -9.88 -17.64 7.90
C TYR A 462 -10.86 -18.69 7.36
N VAL A 463 -11.88 -19.00 8.17
CA VAL A 463 -12.89 -20.01 7.87
C VAL A 463 -14.14 -19.33 7.33
N ASP A 464 -14.20 -19.08 6.02
CA ASP A 464 -15.50 -18.99 5.35
C ASP A 464 -15.45 -19.58 3.94
N ASP A 465 -16.54 -20.21 3.51
CA ASP A 465 -16.64 -21.05 2.30
C ASP A 465 -16.64 -20.25 0.97
N ALA A 466 -16.31 -18.95 1.00
CA ALA A 466 -16.37 -18.02 -0.13
C ALA A 466 -15.01 -17.44 -0.56
N ASN A 467 -13.89 -18.09 -0.20
CA ASN A 467 -12.56 -17.54 -0.42
C ASN A 467 -12.15 -17.50 -1.91
N TYR A 468 -11.56 -16.37 -2.33
CA TYR A 468 -11.04 -16.18 -3.69
C TYR A 468 -9.90 -17.15 -4.02
N TYR A 469 -9.08 -17.51 -3.03
CA TYR A 469 -7.92 -18.41 -3.12
C TYR A 469 -8.20 -19.80 -2.49
N ILE A 470 -7.27 -20.75 -2.68
CA ILE A 470 -7.38 -22.14 -2.16
C ILE A 470 -7.55 -22.13 -0.64
N THR A 471 -8.38 -23.01 -0.07
CA THR A 471 -8.43 -23.32 1.38
C THR A 471 -8.10 -24.79 1.64
N SER A 472 -7.61 -25.12 2.85
CA SER A 472 -7.18 -26.49 3.22
C SER A 472 -8.32 -27.49 3.19
N SER A 473 -9.57 -27.03 3.34
CA SER A 473 -10.77 -27.85 3.24
C SER A 473 -11.04 -28.32 1.80
N SER A 474 -10.54 -27.61 0.79
CA SER A 474 -10.81 -27.88 -0.63
C SER A 474 -9.83 -28.88 -1.26
N TYR A 475 -8.60 -28.99 -0.73
CA TYR A 475 -7.53 -29.86 -1.25
C TYR A 475 -6.66 -30.46 -0.13
N PRO A 476 -7.12 -31.51 0.58
CA PRO A 476 -6.40 -32.10 1.71
C PRO A 476 -5.10 -32.83 1.35
N ASP A 477 -4.93 -33.19 0.07
CA ASP A 477 -3.75 -33.91 -0.45
C ASP A 477 -2.74 -33.00 -1.16
N LEU A 478 -3.07 -31.71 -1.39
CA LEU A 478 -2.08 -30.75 -1.84
C LEU A 478 -1.24 -30.33 -0.64
N THR A 479 0.05 -30.61 -0.67
CA THR A 479 1.05 -29.96 0.21
C THR A 479 1.21 -28.46 -0.11
N ALA A 480 0.39 -27.94 -1.03
CA ALA A 480 0.28 -26.53 -1.36
C ALA A 480 -0.40 -25.76 -0.23
N ALA A 481 0.10 -24.55 -0.02
CA ALA A 481 -0.52 -23.47 0.70
C ALA A 481 -2.06 -23.51 0.64
N SER A 482 -2.72 -23.90 1.71
CA SER A 482 -4.08 -23.44 1.94
C SER A 482 -4.02 -21.95 2.30
N GLY A 483 -4.86 -21.06 1.77
CA GLY A 483 -4.89 -19.62 2.09
C GLY A 483 -3.92 -18.75 1.30
N VAL A 484 -3.92 -17.43 1.54
CA VAL A 484 -3.05 -16.44 0.87
C VAL A 484 -1.81 -16.20 1.73
N TYR A 485 -0.64 -16.44 1.18
CA TYR A 485 0.65 -16.17 1.81
C TYR A 485 1.34 -14.93 1.21
N ALA A 486 1.30 -14.82 -0.12
CA ALA A 486 1.86 -13.74 -0.89
C ALA A 486 0.99 -13.36 -2.10
N LEU A 487 1.09 -12.09 -2.54
CA LEU A 487 0.56 -11.61 -3.81
C LEU A 487 1.65 -10.88 -4.58
N GLY A 488 1.67 -11.07 -5.91
CA GLY A 488 2.75 -10.61 -6.75
C GLY A 488 2.41 -10.55 -8.23
N SER A 489 3.44 -10.36 -9.07
CA SER A 489 3.32 -10.36 -10.53
C SER A 489 2.58 -11.59 -11.05
N GLU A 490 2.82 -12.76 -10.45
CA GLU A 490 2.24 -14.02 -10.91
C GLU A 490 0.75 -14.09 -10.62
N GLN A 491 0.35 -13.82 -9.37
CA GLN A 491 -1.05 -13.85 -8.96
C GLN A 491 -1.89 -12.70 -9.50
N LEU A 492 -1.27 -11.69 -10.10
CA LEU A 492 -1.95 -10.51 -10.65
C LEU A 492 -1.79 -10.41 -12.18
N SER A 493 -1.12 -11.36 -12.82
CA SER A 493 -0.76 -11.36 -14.25
C SER A 493 -1.93 -11.23 -15.23
N TYR A 494 -3.16 -11.56 -14.82
CA TYR A 494 -4.38 -11.48 -15.63
C TYR A 494 -5.15 -10.16 -15.44
N LEU A 495 -4.64 -9.23 -14.63
CA LEU A 495 -5.31 -7.99 -14.26
C LEU A 495 -4.62 -6.76 -14.86
N ASP A 496 -5.36 -5.67 -14.95
CA ASP A 496 -4.77 -4.34 -15.11
C ASP A 496 -4.25 -3.88 -13.75
N THR A 497 -2.94 -3.74 -13.65
CA THR A 497 -2.22 -3.38 -12.42
C THR A 497 -1.62 -1.98 -12.50
N SER A 498 -2.11 -1.13 -13.41
CA SER A 498 -1.66 0.27 -13.52
C SER A 498 -1.91 1.07 -12.24
N ASP A 499 -3.03 0.82 -11.57
CA ASP A 499 -3.43 1.41 -10.29
C ASP A 499 -3.55 0.33 -9.19
N LEU A 500 -2.45 -0.40 -8.93
CA LEU A 500 -2.47 -1.50 -7.97
C LEU A 500 -2.35 -1.01 -6.52
N THR A 501 -3.34 -1.35 -5.70
CA THR A 501 -3.29 -1.22 -4.24
C THR A 501 -3.51 -2.58 -3.57
N LEU A 502 -2.60 -2.99 -2.68
CA LEU A 502 -2.74 -4.19 -1.85
C LEU A 502 -3.27 -3.81 -0.46
N ASN A 503 -4.18 -4.62 0.10
CA ASN A 503 -4.73 -4.46 1.44
C ASN A 503 -4.16 -5.54 2.37
N LEU A 504 -3.65 -5.13 3.53
CA LEU A 504 -3.19 -6.01 4.60
C LEU A 504 -4.14 -5.85 5.79
N SER A 505 -4.93 -6.87 6.09
CA SER A 505 -5.91 -6.81 7.16
C SER A 505 -6.16 -8.19 7.76
N GLN A 506 -6.61 -8.21 9.01
CA GLN A 506 -7.03 -9.46 9.64
C GLN A 506 -8.34 -9.93 9.00
N ALA A 507 -9.35 -9.06 8.93
CA ALA A 507 -10.63 -9.40 8.31
C ALA A 507 -10.52 -9.36 6.78
N ALA A 508 -11.03 -10.39 6.11
CA ALA A 508 -11.12 -10.41 4.65
C ALA A 508 -12.06 -9.31 4.15
N PRO A 509 -11.62 -8.42 3.23
CA PRO A 509 -12.51 -7.46 2.59
C PRO A 509 -13.45 -8.15 1.59
N THR A 510 -14.49 -7.43 1.15
CA THR A 510 -15.43 -7.95 0.13
C THR A 510 -14.70 -8.30 -1.17
N ASN A 511 -13.74 -7.48 -1.59
CA ASN A 511 -12.85 -7.79 -2.71
C ASN A 511 -11.54 -8.41 -2.19
N GLN A 512 -11.49 -9.73 -2.15
CA GLN A 512 -10.33 -10.48 -1.65
C GLN A 512 -9.18 -10.59 -2.67
N GLN A 513 -9.36 -10.11 -3.90
CA GLN A 513 -8.37 -10.26 -4.98
C GLN A 513 -7.04 -9.57 -4.71
N PHE A 514 -7.04 -8.50 -3.91
CA PHE A 514 -5.85 -7.71 -3.56
C PHE A 514 -5.56 -7.75 -2.06
N TRP A 515 -6.03 -8.79 -1.38
CA TRP A 515 -5.95 -8.91 0.08
C TRP A 515 -4.90 -9.92 0.51
N ILE A 516 -4.03 -9.52 1.45
CA ILE A 516 -3.08 -10.39 2.14
C ILE A 516 -3.45 -10.41 3.63
N PRO A 517 -3.68 -11.59 4.24
CA PRO A 517 -4.05 -11.69 5.64
C PRO A 517 -2.90 -11.28 6.58
N THR A 518 -3.23 -10.58 7.66
CA THR A 518 -2.31 -10.31 8.78
C THR A 518 -2.48 -11.36 9.91
N PRO A 519 -1.55 -11.47 10.88
CA PRO A 519 -1.69 -12.39 12.01
C PRO A 519 -2.87 -12.06 12.92
N THR A 520 -3.52 -13.08 13.50
CA THR A 520 -4.60 -12.89 14.51
C THR A 520 -4.09 -12.94 15.96
N SER A 521 -2.77 -13.08 16.15
CA SER A 521 -2.13 -13.24 17.45
C SER A 521 -0.70 -12.72 17.40
N GLY A 522 -0.22 -12.18 18.52
CA GLY A 522 1.01 -11.39 18.58
C GLY A 522 0.67 -9.93 18.84
N ASP A 523 1.67 -9.05 18.79
CA ASP A 523 1.45 -7.59 18.89
C ASP A 523 1.69 -6.91 17.53
N THR A 524 2.66 -7.40 16.77
CA THR A 524 3.11 -6.80 15.50
C THR A 524 3.27 -7.86 14.40
N PHE A 525 3.43 -7.41 13.16
CA PHE A 525 3.77 -8.27 12.02
C PHE A 525 4.86 -7.63 11.14
N ASN A 526 5.44 -8.43 10.25
CA ASN A 526 6.52 -8.00 9.36
C ASN A 526 6.10 -8.22 7.90
N VAL A 527 6.55 -7.35 7.00
CA VAL A 527 6.28 -7.45 5.56
C VAL A 527 7.60 -7.57 4.80
N VAL A 528 7.64 -8.50 3.85
CA VAL A 528 8.77 -8.66 2.94
C VAL A 528 8.29 -8.52 1.50
N LEU A 529 8.86 -7.57 0.78
CA LEU A 529 8.78 -7.48 -0.66
C LEU A 529 9.95 -8.29 -1.25
N ARG A 530 9.69 -9.07 -2.29
CA ARG A 530 10.70 -9.84 -3.02
C ARG A 530 10.75 -9.37 -4.45
N LEU A 531 11.95 -9.17 -4.97
CA LEU A 531 12.20 -8.94 -6.39
C LEU A 531 13.18 -10.00 -6.86
N TYR A 532 12.78 -10.83 -7.81
CA TYR A 532 13.62 -11.78 -8.53
C TYR A 532 14.04 -11.17 -9.86
N ASP A 533 15.34 -11.26 -10.17
CA ASP A 533 15.94 -10.58 -11.34
C ASP A 533 15.59 -9.07 -11.40
N PRO A 534 15.90 -8.27 -10.35
CA PRO A 534 15.62 -6.83 -10.38
C PRO A 534 16.37 -6.14 -11.53
N THR A 535 15.73 -5.13 -12.14
CA THR A 535 16.31 -4.35 -13.25
C THR A 535 17.74 -3.90 -12.89
N PRO A 536 18.74 -4.09 -13.78
CA PRO A 536 20.12 -3.70 -13.49
C PRO A 536 20.29 -2.20 -13.20
N ALA A 537 21.20 -1.85 -12.29
CA ALA A 537 21.46 -0.46 -11.88
C ALA A 537 21.91 0.47 -13.03
N SER A 538 22.46 -0.10 -14.10
CA SER A 538 22.90 0.62 -15.31
C SER A 538 21.77 0.96 -16.29
N SER A 539 20.50 0.68 -15.96
CA SER A 539 19.37 1.13 -16.77
C SER A 539 19.19 2.64 -16.61
N ASP A 540 19.37 3.39 -17.70
CA ASP A 540 19.14 4.85 -17.72
C ASP A 540 17.65 5.20 -17.92
N ALA A 541 16.84 4.26 -18.42
CA ALA A 541 15.44 4.49 -18.77
C ALA A 541 14.47 4.11 -17.63
N ASP A 542 14.79 3.08 -16.86
CA ASP A 542 13.92 2.54 -15.81
C ASP A 542 14.58 2.68 -14.44
N ALA A 543 13.78 3.03 -13.43
CA ALA A 543 14.23 3.03 -12.05
C ALA A 543 14.60 1.60 -11.60
N SER A 544 15.60 1.49 -10.74
CA SER A 544 16.11 0.19 -10.29
C SER A 544 16.41 0.24 -8.80
N ILE A 545 16.01 -0.80 -8.06
CA ILE A 545 16.34 -0.92 -6.64
C ILE A 545 17.85 -1.08 -6.39
N LEU A 546 18.61 -1.47 -7.42
CA LEU A 546 20.07 -1.61 -7.36
C LEU A 546 20.80 -0.30 -7.67
N SER A 547 20.12 0.71 -8.19
CA SER A 547 20.73 1.97 -8.62
C SER A 547 20.82 2.97 -7.48
N SER A 548 22.00 3.55 -7.31
CA SER A 548 22.17 4.70 -6.40
C SER A 548 21.89 6.04 -7.09
N SER A 549 21.86 6.09 -8.43
CA SER A 549 21.61 7.30 -9.20
C SER A 549 20.17 7.43 -9.68
N ASN A 550 19.46 6.31 -9.86
CA ASN A 550 18.05 6.26 -10.24
C ASN A 550 17.33 5.18 -9.40
N PRO A 551 17.29 5.34 -8.06
CA PRO A 551 16.73 4.32 -7.18
C PRO A 551 15.23 4.20 -7.39
N TRP A 552 14.75 2.96 -7.52
CA TRP A 552 13.35 2.66 -7.25
C TRP A 552 13.20 2.32 -5.77
N THR A 553 12.26 2.98 -5.09
CA THR A 553 11.93 2.73 -3.68
C THR A 553 10.52 2.17 -3.61
N PRO A 554 10.27 1.09 -2.84
CA PRO A 554 8.91 0.59 -2.64
C PRO A 554 8.04 1.66 -1.99
N PRO A 555 6.74 1.76 -2.33
CA PRO A 555 5.84 2.70 -1.69
C PRO A 555 5.71 2.36 -0.20
N GLY A 556 5.47 3.38 0.62
CA GLY A 556 5.25 3.19 2.05
C GLY A 556 4.07 2.28 2.33
N ILE A 557 4.20 1.48 3.40
CA ILE A 557 3.05 0.78 3.95
C ILE A 557 2.26 1.82 4.73
N GLU A 558 1.11 2.20 4.21
CA GLU A 558 0.27 3.20 4.84
C GLU A 558 -0.64 2.51 5.84
N LEU A 559 -0.60 2.94 7.10
CA LEU A 559 -1.71 2.68 8.00
C LEU A 559 -2.97 3.16 7.29
N MET A 560 -3.93 2.27 7.10
CA MET A 560 -5.28 2.71 6.82
C MET A 560 -5.73 3.39 8.12
N SER A 561 -5.38 4.68 8.28
CA SER A 561 -5.81 5.50 9.42
C SER A 561 -7.25 5.13 9.63
N THR A 562 -7.67 4.78 10.86
CA THR A 562 -9.06 4.48 11.20
C THR A 562 -9.90 5.37 10.34
N THR A 563 -10.41 4.79 9.26
CA THR A 563 -11.01 5.62 8.21
C THR A 563 -12.08 6.29 9.00
N THR A 564 -12.03 7.63 9.12
CA THR A 564 -13.01 8.22 10.00
C THR A 564 -14.32 7.88 9.32
N ASN A 565 -15.07 7.00 9.95
CA ASN A 565 -16.08 6.21 9.27
C ASN A 565 -17.30 7.10 9.25
N GLY A 566 -17.23 8.15 8.45
CA GLY A 566 -18.25 9.17 8.33
C GLY A 566 -19.46 8.52 7.71
N LEU A 567 -20.61 8.73 8.33
CA LEU A 567 -21.87 8.44 7.66
C LEU A 567 -22.11 9.39 6.49
N ILE A 568 -21.31 10.45 6.37
CA ILE A 568 -21.53 11.55 5.43
C ILE A 568 -20.48 11.54 4.32
N SER A 569 -20.90 11.09 3.13
CA SER A 569 -20.14 11.06 1.88
C SER A 569 -20.11 12.42 1.17
N GLY A 570 -19.03 12.72 0.43
CA GLY A 570 -18.89 13.98 -0.32
C GLY A 570 -18.67 15.23 0.55
N SER A 571 -18.47 15.07 1.85
CA SER A 571 -18.16 16.15 2.81
C SER A 571 -16.74 16.66 2.62
N LYS A 572 -16.54 17.98 2.81
CA LYS A 572 -15.21 18.56 3.00
C LYS A 572 -14.76 18.36 4.44
N VAL A 573 -13.50 18.03 4.64
CA VAL A 573 -12.90 17.76 5.95
C VAL A 573 -11.70 18.66 6.15
N PHE A 574 -11.65 19.38 7.26
CA PHE A 574 -10.50 20.20 7.63
C PHE A 574 -10.26 20.20 9.15
N LEU A 575 -9.06 20.62 9.53
CA LEU A 575 -8.62 20.73 10.92
C LEU A 575 -8.59 22.19 11.36
N ASP A 576 -9.38 22.53 12.38
CA ASP A 576 -9.35 23.81 13.08
C ASP A 576 -8.36 23.72 14.25
N ALA A 577 -7.13 24.16 14.00
CA ALA A 577 -5.98 23.99 14.90
C ALA A 577 -5.93 25.02 16.05
N ASP A 578 -6.54 26.19 15.89
CA ASP A 578 -6.64 27.23 16.93
C ASP A 578 -7.95 27.17 17.71
N ASN A 579 -8.83 26.23 17.36
CA ASN A 579 -10.05 25.88 18.08
C ASN A 579 -11.03 27.06 18.13
N ASP A 580 -11.05 27.85 17.05
CA ASP A 580 -11.89 29.04 16.91
C ASP A 580 -13.16 28.77 16.09
N HIS A 581 -13.34 27.52 15.65
CA HIS A 581 -14.45 27.02 14.85
C HIS A 581 -14.53 27.60 13.43
N LEU A 582 -13.49 28.31 12.97
CA LEU A 582 -13.39 28.91 11.65
C LEU A 582 -12.67 28.01 10.65
N HIS A 583 -12.65 28.46 9.38
CA HIS A 583 -11.91 27.80 8.32
C HIS A 583 -10.41 27.93 8.59
N ALA A 584 -9.72 26.82 8.84
CA ALA A 584 -8.30 26.73 8.49
C ALA A 584 -8.21 26.77 6.96
N GLY A 585 -7.37 27.66 6.42
CA GLY A 585 -7.42 28.14 5.03
C GLY A 585 -7.66 27.09 3.95
N ASP A 586 -8.37 27.52 2.89
CA ASP A 586 -8.89 26.78 1.72
C ASP A 586 -7.96 25.76 1.00
N GLU A 587 -6.72 25.55 1.43
CA GLU A 587 -5.73 24.70 0.74
C GLU A 587 -5.57 23.29 1.35
N SER A 588 -6.16 22.97 2.51
CA SER A 588 -5.95 21.67 3.21
C SER A 588 -7.21 20.81 3.41
N ALA A 589 -8.34 21.14 2.76
CA ALA A 589 -9.56 20.35 2.90
C ALA A 589 -9.53 19.05 2.07
N LEU A 590 -9.83 17.90 2.70
CA LEU A 590 -10.00 16.62 2.03
C LEU A 590 -11.47 16.37 1.70
N LEU A 591 -11.73 15.59 0.65
CA LEU A 591 -13.07 15.07 0.38
C LEU A 591 -13.21 13.67 0.95
N THR A 592 -14.31 13.42 1.64
CA THR A 592 -14.73 12.04 1.94
C THR A 592 -15.07 11.32 0.64
N ASN A 593 -14.64 10.07 0.50
CA ASN A 593 -15.00 9.23 -0.64
C ASN A 593 -16.50 8.86 -0.62
N GLU A 594 -16.96 8.09 -1.61
CA GLU A 594 -18.34 7.60 -1.70
C GLU A 594 -18.80 6.77 -0.47
N ASN A 595 -17.85 6.27 0.31
CA ASN A 595 -18.09 5.53 1.54
C ASN A 595 -18.03 6.41 2.80
N GLY A 596 -17.89 7.73 2.67
CA GLY A 596 -17.77 8.67 3.80
C GLY A 596 -16.40 8.65 4.48
N GLN A 597 -15.41 8.03 3.85
CA GLN A 597 -14.08 7.83 4.42
C GLN A 597 -13.13 8.93 3.95
N TYR A 598 -12.29 9.39 4.87
CA TYR A 598 -11.13 10.22 4.56
C TYR A 598 -9.92 9.76 5.39
N VAL A 599 -8.73 10.16 4.97
CA VAL A 599 -7.47 9.80 5.64
C VAL A 599 -7.05 10.97 6.52
N LYS A 600 -7.16 10.82 7.84
CA LYS A 600 -6.87 11.91 8.79
C LYS A 600 -5.42 12.40 8.70
N SER A 601 -4.45 11.52 8.44
CA SER A 601 -3.02 11.88 8.38
C SER A 601 -2.67 12.88 7.28
N LYS A 602 -3.58 13.14 6.34
CA LYS A 602 -3.44 14.20 5.33
C LYS A 602 -3.85 15.60 5.85
N LEU A 603 -4.28 15.70 7.12
CA LEU A 603 -4.54 16.95 7.85
C LEU A 603 -3.42 17.14 8.88
N ASP A 604 -2.53 18.13 8.68
CA ASP A 604 -1.39 18.40 9.57
C ASP A 604 -1.83 19.09 10.88
N GLY A 605 -1.55 18.47 12.06
CA GLY A 605 -1.65 19.12 13.39
C GLY A 605 -2.64 18.49 14.38
N ASP A 606 -2.74 19.11 15.56
CA ASP A 606 -3.74 18.82 16.61
C ASP A 606 -4.84 19.90 16.57
N GLY A 607 -6.12 19.54 16.74
CA GLY A 607 -7.24 20.48 16.57
C GLY A 607 -8.64 19.86 16.51
N ILE A 608 -9.66 20.68 16.20
CA ILE A 608 -11.03 20.21 15.97
C ILE A 608 -11.15 19.72 14.53
N LEU A 609 -11.66 18.52 14.34
CA LEU A 609 -12.06 18.05 13.01
C LEU A 609 -13.42 18.65 12.66
N ILE A 610 -13.50 19.30 11.50
CA ILE A 610 -14.71 19.90 10.98
C ILE A 610 -15.08 19.22 9.67
N LEU A 611 -16.30 18.67 9.62
CA LEU A 611 -16.92 18.15 8.40
C LEU A 611 -17.97 19.14 7.92
N GLU A 612 -17.85 19.61 6.68
CA GLU A 612 -18.76 20.56 6.08
C GLU A 612 -19.49 19.95 4.87
N GLY A 613 -20.82 19.97 4.94
CA GLY A 613 -21.68 19.44 3.89
C GLY A 613 -21.72 17.92 3.81
N GLY A 614 -22.25 17.39 2.69
CA GLY A 614 -22.22 15.98 2.33
C GLY A 614 -23.58 15.25 2.44
N ARG A 615 -23.59 13.93 2.21
CA ARG A 615 -24.79 13.08 2.20
C ARG A 615 -24.68 11.90 3.14
N GLU A 616 -25.68 11.73 3.99
CA GLU A 616 -25.78 10.54 4.84
C GLU A 616 -26.00 9.30 3.96
N LYS A 617 -25.11 8.30 4.09
CA LYS A 617 -24.99 7.16 3.18
C LYS A 617 -26.23 6.25 3.17
N THR A 618 -26.86 6.05 4.33
CA THR A 618 -27.96 5.09 4.51
C THR A 618 -29.29 5.64 3.98
N THR A 619 -29.51 6.93 4.14
CA THR A 619 -30.78 7.64 3.91
C THR A 619 -30.74 8.53 2.69
N GLY A 620 -29.54 8.90 2.19
CA GLY A 620 -29.35 9.82 1.08
C GLY A 620 -29.65 11.29 1.43
N ILE A 621 -29.96 11.59 2.69
CA ILE A 621 -30.29 12.93 3.18
C ILE A 621 -29.05 13.83 3.04
N HIS A 622 -29.24 14.99 2.40
CA HIS A 622 -28.21 16.00 2.30
C HIS A 622 -28.07 16.74 3.64
N TYR A 623 -26.84 16.87 4.11
CA TYR A 623 -26.49 17.61 5.31
C TYR A 623 -25.90 18.96 4.90
N LEU A 624 -26.52 20.06 5.32
CA LEU A 624 -26.01 21.42 5.09
C LEU A 624 -25.55 21.98 6.43
N GLY A 625 -24.29 21.78 6.80
CA GLY A 625 -23.75 22.36 8.02
C GLY A 625 -22.38 21.82 8.40
N ARG A 626 -21.94 22.16 9.61
CA ARG A 626 -20.67 21.69 10.19
C ARG A 626 -20.91 20.64 11.26
N LEU A 627 -20.15 19.56 11.21
CA LEU A 627 -19.98 18.61 12.30
C LEU A 627 -18.64 18.83 12.95
N PHE A 628 -18.57 18.58 14.25
CA PHE A 628 -17.38 18.83 15.03
C PHE A 628 -16.96 17.57 15.78
N ALA A 629 -15.67 17.31 15.81
CA ALA A 629 -15.13 16.19 16.55
C ALA A 629 -13.75 16.52 17.11
N ARG A 630 -13.33 15.76 18.12
CA ARG A 630 -11.93 15.77 18.57
C ARG A 630 -11.05 15.25 17.45
N ASP A 631 -9.82 15.75 17.38
CA ASP A 631 -8.77 15.15 16.56
C ASP A 631 -8.74 13.62 16.68
N GLU A 632 -8.84 13.03 17.87
CA GLU A 632 -8.78 11.57 18.07
C GLU A 632 -10.06 10.80 17.66
N THR A 633 -11.04 11.44 17.01
CA THR A 633 -12.32 10.80 16.71
C THR A 633 -12.27 9.89 15.47
N GLU A 634 -12.60 8.61 15.65
CA GLU A 634 -12.69 7.62 14.56
C GLU A 634 -14.02 7.64 13.77
N VAL A 635 -15.08 8.26 14.29
CA VAL A 635 -16.39 8.37 13.62
C VAL A 635 -16.96 9.78 13.78
N ILE A 636 -17.15 10.50 12.67
CA ILE A 636 -17.77 11.82 12.69
C ILE A 636 -19.20 11.74 12.15
N SER A 637 -20.14 12.15 13.00
CA SER A 637 -21.57 12.09 12.77
C SER A 637 -22.28 13.17 13.60
N PRO A 638 -23.56 13.47 13.33
CA PRO A 638 -24.37 14.34 14.18
C PRO A 638 -24.40 13.89 15.65
N LEU A 639 -24.45 12.58 15.92
CA LEU A 639 -24.47 12.04 17.28
C LEU A 639 -23.11 12.19 17.99
N THR A 640 -21.99 11.98 17.30
CA THR A 640 -20.65 12.20 17.89
C THR A 640 -20.35 13.69 18.06
N THR A 641 -20.91 14.55 17.20
CA THR A 641 -20.88 16.01 17.39
C THR A 641 -21.63 16.44 18.65
N LEU A 642 -22.80 15.83 18.91
CA LEU A 642 -23.59 16.07 20.12
C LEU A 642 -22.85 15.59 21.38
N GLU A 643 -22.25 14.40 21.34
CA GLU A 643 -21.44 13.85 22.44
C GLU A 643 -20.29 14.78 22.81
N TRP A 644 -19.55 15.22 21.80
CA TRP A 644 -18.43 16.13 21.98
C TRP A 644 -18.87 17.49 22.54
N ALA A 645 -20.00 18.03 22.06
CA ALA A 645 -20.59 19.27 22.58
C ALA A 645 -20.95 19.16 24.07
N MET A 646 -21.56 18.05 24.50
CA MET A 646 -21.82 17.79 25.92
C MET A 646 -20.52 17.81 26.74
N GLU A 647 -19.44 17.23 26.20
CA GLU A 647 -18.15 17.22 26.88
C GLU A 647 -17.55 18.62 27.02
N ARG A 648 -17.62 19.45 25.97
CA ARG A 648 -17.18 20.85 26.02
C ARG A 648 -17.91 21.64 27.10
N ARG A 649 -19.18 21.30 27.35
CA ARG A 649 -20.01 21.89 28.39
C ARG A 649 -19.76 21.33 29.80
N GLY A 650 -18.83 20.37 29.93
CA GLY A 650 -18.40 19.80 31.19
C GLY A 650 -19.28 18.67 31.71
N VAL A 651 -20.09 18.04 30.84
CA VAL A 651 -20.86 16.84 31.19
C VAL A 651 -19.90 15.67 31.37
N SER A 652 -20.04 14.92 32.47
CA SER A 652 -19.14 13.82 32.79
C SER A 652 -19.28 12.68 31.77
N GLU A 653 -18.19 11.96 31.50
CA GLU A 653 -18.19 10.82 30.56
C GLU A 653 -19.30 9.80 30.87
N ASN A 654 -19.53 9.52 32.15
CA ASN A 654 -20.61 8.63 32.59
C ASN A 654 -21.99 9.14 32.19
N ASP A 655 -22.25 10.45 32.37
CA ASP A 655 -23.56 11.05 32.08
C ASP A 655 -23.78 11.19 30.57
N ARG A 656 -22.71 11.45 29.80
CA ARG A 656 -22.77 11.45 28.32
C ARG A 656 -23.06 10.06 27.77
N ASN A 657 -22.34 9.04 28.23
CA ASN A 657 -22.59 7.65 27.84
C ASN A 657 -24.00 7.20 28.20
N GLN A 658 -24.49 7.59 29.38
CA GLN A 658 -25.86 7.33 29.80
C GLN A 658 -26.89 8.04 28.90
N THR A 659 -26.62 9.28 28.52
CA THR A 659 -27.47 10.06 27.60
C THR A 659 -27.57 9.38 26.23
N ILE A 660 -26.43 9.00 25.62
CA ILE A 660 -26.43 8.33 24.32
C ILE A 660 -27.09 6.94 24.41
N ALA A 661 -26.80 6.16 25.45
CA ALA A 661 -27.41 4.85 25.65
C ALA A 661 -28.94 4.93 25.73
N ILE A 662 -29.47 5.92 26.44
CA ILE A 662 -30.91 6.16 26.54
C ILE A 662 -31.48 6.53 25.16
N LEU A 663 -30.86 7.46 24.43
CA LEU A 663 -31.31 7.83 23.08
C LEU A 663 -31.35 6.64 22.12
N THR A 664 -30.30 5.81 22.13
CA THR A 664 -30.18 4.62 21.29
C THR A 664 -31.18 3.54 21.71
N GLN A 665 -31.38 3.33 23.01
CA GLN A 665 -32.34 2.36 23.52
C GLN A 665 -33.77 2.72 23.12
N GLU A 666 -34.15 4.00 23.25
CA GLU A 666 -35.47 4.48 22.85
C GLU A 666 -35.66 4.42 21.33
N ALA A 667 -34.64 4.78 20.54
CA ALA A 667 -34.65 4.61 19.09
C ALA A 667 -34.79 3.12 18.68
N SER A 668 -34.16 2.21 19.41
CA SER A 668 -34.27 0.77 19.15
C SER A 668 -35.65 0.22 19.48
N GLN A 669 -36.24 0.64 20.62
CA GLN A 669 -37.60 0.26 21.00
C GLN A 669 -38.60 0.73 19.96
N TYR A 670 -38.44 1.99 19.54
CA TYR A 670 -39.21 2.62 18.49
C TYR A 670 -39.20 1.80 17.18
N LEU A 671 -38.02 1.36 16.72
CA LEU A 671 -37.87 0.52 15.52
C LEU A 671 -38.43 -0.92 15.70
N SER A 672 -38.42 -1.45 16.92
CA SER A 672 -38.89 -2.80 17.22
C SER A 672 -40.42 -2.93 17.28
N ASP A 673 -41.13 -1.90 17.74
CA ASP A 673 -42.60 -1.90 17.83
C ASP A 673 -43.29 -1.95 16.44
N GLU A 674 -42.59 -1.55 15.37
CA GLU A 674 -43.11 -1.55 14.00
C GLU A 674 -42.94 -2.88 13.24
N THR A 675 -42.02 -3.75 13.65
CA THR A 675 -41.63 -4.93 12.85
C THR A 675 -42.42 -6.20 13.12
N ASP A 676 -42.95 -6.42 14.33
CA ASP A 676 -43.59 -7.72 14.67
C ASP A 676 -45.07 -7.65 15.10
N GLY A 677 -45.63 -6.46 15.36
CA GLY A 677 -47.02 -6.31 15.82
C GLY A 677 -47.37 -7.14 17.06
N SER A 678 -46.36 -7.67 17.75
CA SER A 678 -46.44 -8.54 18.91
C SER A 678 -45.84 -7.76 20.08
N SER A 679 -46.59 -7.64 21.17
CA SER A 679 -46.19 -6.88 22.35
C SER A 679 -45.14 -7.61 23.21
N ASP A 680 -44.28 -8.42 22.60
CA ASP A 680 -43.21 -9.15 23.28
C ASP A 680 -41.86 -8.46 23.00
N ALA A 681 -41.83 -7.13 23.18
CA ALA A 681 -40.61 -6.36 23.30
C ALA A 681 -39.93 -6.74 24.63
N SER A 682 -39.14 -7.80 24.63
CA SER A 682 -38.16 -7.99 25.69
C SER A 682 -37.17 -6.83 25.55
N VAL A 683 -37.28 -5.84 26.44
CA VAL A 683 -36.30 -4.76 26.63
C VAL A 683 -34.91 -5.36 26.48
N VAL A 684 -34.19 -4.96 25.42
CA VAL A 684 -32.83 -5.46 25.22
C VAL A 684 -31.97 -4.80 26.30
N ASP A 685 -31.74 -5.53 27.38
CA ASP A 685 -30.88 -5.11 28.51
C ASP A 685 -29.43 -5.29 28.06
N LEU A 686 -28.93 -4.36 27.24
CA LEU A 686 -27.59 -4.37 26.68
C LEU A 686 -26.61 -3.65 27.64
N PRO A 687 -25.38 -4.15 27.79
CA PRO A 687 -24.35 -3.44 28.56
C PRO A 687 -24.09 -2.04 27.99
N TYR A 688 -23.95 -1.05 28.88
CA TYR A 688 -23.74 0.37 28.54
C TYR A 688 -22.56 0.61 27.60
N GLU A 689 -21.55 -0.27 27.64
CA GLU A 689 -20.35 -0.21 26.78
C GLU A 689 -20.65 -0.45 25.29
N LEU A 690 -21.84 -0.97 24.93
CA LEU A 690 -22.24 -1.23 23.55
C LEU A 690 -22.94 -0.05 22.85
N PHE A 691 -23.24 1.03 23.58
CA PHE A 691 -23.94 2.21 23.06
C PHE A 691 -23.00 3.38 22.78
N ASP A 692 -21.69 3.16 22.85
CA ASP A 692 -20.72 4.19 22.48
C ASP A 692 -20.88 4.50 20.98
N PRO A 693 -21.24 5.75 20.61
CA PRO A 693 -21.41 6.12 19.20
C PRO A 693 -20.10 6.07 18.42
N ARG A 694 -18.95 5.95 19.11
CA ARG A 694 -17.62 5.75 18.54
C ARG A 694 -17.32 4.27 18.26
N ALA A 695 -18.04 3.33 18.88
CA ALA A 695 -17.74 1.90 18.81
C ALA A 695 -18.48 1.14 17.70
N ILE A 696 -19.54 1.71 17.11
CA ILE A 696 -20.37 1.06 16.10
C ILE A 696 -20.75 2.08 15.01
N ALA A 697 -19.96 2.16 13.94
CA ALA A 697 -20.41 2.84 12.72
C ALA A 697 -21.51 1.99 12.04
N PRO A 698 -22.62 2.57 11.56
CA PRO A 698 -23.70 1.81 10.91
C PRO A 698 -23.29 0.93 9.71
N HIS A 699 -22.16 1.22 9.05
CA HIS A 699 -21.59 0.35 8.00
C HIS A 699 -20.53 -0.65 8.49
N GLN A 700 -20.08 -0.56 9.75
CA GLN A 700 -19.26 -1.58 10.41
C GLN A 700 -20.13 -2.75 10.90
N ILE A 701 -20.91 -3.33 10.00
CA ILE A 701 -21.65 -4.60 10.16
C ILE A 701 -20.68 -5.80 10.43
N ALA A 702 -19.40 -5.55 10.71
CA ALA A 702 -18.36 -6.54 10.92
C ALA A 702 -18.19 -7.01 12.38
N ARG A 703 -18.84 -6.39 13.37
CA ARG A 703 -18.94 -6.95 14.74
C ARG A 703 -20.15 -7.87 14.86
N GLN A 704 -20.19 -8.92 14.04
CA GLN A 704 -21.19 -10.01 14.14
C GLN A 704 -21.05 -10.82 15.43
N ASP A 705 -19.99 -10.60 16.21
CA ASP A 705 -19.77 -11.15 17.54
C ASP A 705 -20.67 -10.52 18.62
N LEU A 706 -21.28 -9.37 18.35
CA LEU A 706 -22.15 -8.66 19.28
C LEU A 706 -23.64 -8.96 19.05
N PRO A 707 -24.38 -9.41 20.07
CA PRO A 707 -25.83 -9.61 19.97
C PRO A 707 -26.55 -8.30 19.62
N ASN A 708 -27.45 -8.33 18.63
CA ASN A 708 -28.30 -7.21 18.21
C ASN A 708 -27.57 -6.01 17.59
N SER A 709 -26.35 -6.20 17.06
CA SER A 709 -25.57 -5.13 16.39
C SER A 709 -26.34 -4.43 15.26
N ASP A 710 -27.12 -5.16 14.47
CA ASP A 710 -27.98 -4.58 13.41
C ASP A 710 -29.04 -3.61 13.97
N VAL A 711 -29.60 -3.91 15.15
CA VAL A 711 -30.63 -3.08 15.78
C VAL A 711 -30.03 -1.76 16.28
N ILE A 712 -28.84 -1.83 16.89
CA ILE A 712 -28.11 -0.67 17.38
C ILE A 712 -27.65 0.21 16.21
N ALA A 713 -27.13 -0.39 15.14
CA ALA A 713 -26.73 0.32 13.93
C ALA A 713 -27.89 1.12 13.31
N ASN A 714 -29.08 0.49 13.21
CA ASN A 714 -30.29 1.16 12.71
C ASN A 714 -30.77 2.30 13.63
N ALA A 715 -30.70 2.11 14.95
CA ALA A 715 -31.03 3.14 15.92
C ALA A 715 -30.08 4.36 15.81
N HIS A 716 -28.78 4.12 15.66
CA HIS A 716 -27.80 5.18 15.42
C HIS A 716 -28.02 5.90 14.08
N ALA A 717 -28.39 5.19 13.01
CA ALA A 717 -28.71 5.80 11.72
C ALA A 717 -29.92 6.75 11.81
N LEU A 718 -30.96 6.35 12.54
CA LEU A 718 -32.14 7.18 12.81
C LEU A 718 -31.76 8.46 13.58
N LEU A 719 -31.04 8.31 14.68
CA LEU A 719 -30.56 9.43 15.51
C LEU A 719 -29.71 10.42 14.70
N ASN A 720 -28.77 9.91 13.92
CA ASN A 720 -27.90 10.74 13.07
C ASN A 720 -28.70 11.50 12.02
N SER A 721 -29.71 10.88 11.40
CA SER A 721 -30.58 11.55 10.44
C SER A 721 -31.38 12.69 11.08
N MET A 722 -31.91 12.45 12.28
CA MET A 722 -32.70 13.45 13.02
C MET A 722 -31.87 14.65 13.45
N PHE A 723 -30.73 14.42 14.10
CA PHE A 723 -29.84 15.51 14.51
C PHE A 723 -29.23 16.21 13.30
N GLY A 724 -28.91 15.48 12.23
CA GLY A 724 -28.41 16.05 10.97
C GLY A 724 -29.38 17.05 10.34
N LEU A 725 -30.67 16.71 10.29
CA LEU A 725 -31.71 17.62 9.78
C LEU A 725 -31.88 18.86 10.67
N LEU A 726 -31.83 18.69 11.99
CA LEU A 726 -31.95 19.79 12.94
C LEU A 726 -30.78 20.76 12.83
N LEU A 727 -29.56 20.24 12.77
CA LEU A 727 -28.34 21.01 12.56
C LEU A 727 -28.35 21.72 11.20
N THR A 728 -28.82 21.06 10.14
CA THR A 728 -29.00 21.66 8.80
C THR A 728 -29.95 22.86 8.82
N HIS A 729 -31.06 22.72 9.53
CA HIS A 729 -32.01 23.81 9.68
C HIS A 729 -31.41 25.02 10.40
N PHE A 730 -30.57 24.78 11.41
CA PHE A 730 -29.89 25.84 12.13
C PHE A 730 -28.83 26.54 11.30
N TYR A 731 -27.96 25.78 10.65
CA TYR A 731 -26.90 26.32 9.81
C TYR A 731 -27.44 27.24 8.71
N SER A 732 -28.46 26.77 7.97
CA SER A 732 -29.09 27.58 6.92
C SER A 732 -29.68 28.89 7.44
N ARG A 733 -30.27 28.94 8.65
CA ARG A 733 -30.82 30.18 9.21
C ARG A 733 -29.76 31.15 9.73
N THR A 734 -28.70 30.64 10.34
CA THR A 734 -27.65 31.47 10.92
C THR A 734 -26.84 32.17 9.83
N ILE A 735 -26.60 31.50 8.70
CA ILE A 735 -25.88 32.09 7.55
C ILE A 735 -26.80 32.95 6.66
N LEU A 736 -28.07 32.58 6.44
CA LEU A 736 -28.99 33.39 5.61
C LEU A 736 -29.48 34.69 6.26
N THR A 737 -29.14 34.98 7.51
CA THR A 737 -29.54 36.22 8.20
C THR A 737 -28.42 37.25 8.34
N SER A 738 -27.18 36.91 7.94
CA SER A 738 -26.09 37.88 7.81
C SER A 738 -26.24 38.64 6.49
N ASP A 739 -26.93 39.78 6.54
CA ASP A 739 -27.19 40.70 5.41
C ASP A 739 -25.91 41.37 4.84
N SER A 740 -24.73 40.77 5.02
CA SER A 740 -23.43 41.28 4.56
C SER A 740 -22.58 40.14 4.02
N ALA A 741 -22.69 39.88 2.71
CA ALA A 741 -21.71 39.12 1.95
C ALA A 741 -20.36 39.86 1.90
N SER A 742 -19.57 39.73 2.96
CA SER A 742 -18.11 39.92 2.94
C SER A 742 -17.44 38.61 3.33
N GLU A 743 -16.26 38.33 2.76
CA GLU A 743 -15.42 37.12 2.91
C GLU A 743 -14.95 36.80 4.35
N ASP A 744 -15.70 37.20 5.38
CA ASP A 744 -15.36 37.00 6.78
C ASP A 744 -16.67 36.74 7.59
N ASP A 745 -17.39 35.67 7.24
CA ASP A 745 -18.63 35.22 7.90
C ASP A 745 -18.35 34.47 9.22
N SER A 746 -17.35 34.94 9.98
CA SER A 746 -16.86 34.33 11.21
C SER A 746 -17.87 34.40 12.36
N ASP A 747 -18.70 35.45 12.39
CA ASP A 747 -19.76 35.64 13.40
C ASP A 747 -20.90 34.62 13.26
N GLY A 748 -21.31 34.27 12.03
CA GLY A 748 -22.38 33.29 11.78
C GLY A 748 -21.97 31.87 12.14
N VAL A 749 -20.73 31.50 11.84
CA VAL A 749 -20.15 30.19 12.18
C VAL A 749 -19.99 30.03 13.69
N HIS A 750 -19.50 31.06 14.40
CA HIS A 750 -19.43 31.04 15.86
C HIS A 750 -20.80 30.85 16.50
N ALA A 751 -21.81 31.58 16.01
CA ALA A 751 -23.18 31.45 16.49
C ALA A 751 -23.76 30.04 16.25
N TYR A 752 -23.37 29.37 15.17
CA TYR A 752 -23.73 27.96 14.93
C TYR A 752 -23.07 27.03 15.95
N ALA A 753 -21.76 27.15 16.22
CA ALA A 753 -21.07 26.31 17.18
C ALA A 753 -21.61 26.45 18.62
N GLU A 754 -21.97 27.67 19.03
CA GLU A 754 -22.63 27.94 20.32
C GLU A 754 -24.02 27.28 20.39
N LEU A 755 -24.75 27.25 19.28
CA LEU A 755 -26.07 26.65 19.21
C LEU A 755 -26.02 25.12 19.28
N VAL A 756 -25.00 24.48 18.69
CA VAL A 756 -24.76 23.04 18.87
C VAL A 756 -24.52 22.70 20.34
N ASP A 757 -23.76 23.54 21.05
CA ASP A 757 -23.55 23.39 22.49
C ASP A 757 -24.85 23.57 23.30
N GLU A 758 -25.66 24.57 22.98
CA GLU A 758 -26.96 24.77 23.63
C GLU A 758 -27.91 23.60 23.39
N LEU A 759 -27.98 23.11 22.15
CA LEU A 759 -28.77 21.93 21.78
C LEU A 759 -28.37 20.71 22.62
N SER A 760 -27.07 20.47 22.79
CA SER A 760 -26.57 19.36 23.60
C SER A 760 -27.06 19.41 25.05
N MET A 761 -27.10 20.61 25.64
CA MET A 761 -27.57 20.80 27.01
C MET A 761 -29.08 20.65 27.15
N ILE A 762 -29.87 21.02 26.13
CA ILE A 762 -31.32 20.79 26.14
C ILE A 762 -31.63 19.29 26.12
N VAL A 763 -30.88 18.50 25.34
CA VAL A 763 -31.02 17.04 25.30
C VAL A 763 -30.73 16.43 26.69
N VAL A 764 -29.64 16.84 27.34
CA VAL A 764 -29.29 16.40 28.70
C VAL A 764 -30.39 16.78 29.70
N ASP A 765 -30.82 18.04 29.72
CA ASP A 765 -31.84 18.54 30.65
C ASP A 765 -33.19 17.81 30.49
N TYR A 766 -33.54 17.44 29.24
CA TYR A 766 -34.75 16.68 28.96
C TYR A 766 -34.64 15.25 29.52
N ILE A 767 -33.53 14.55 29.25
CA ILE A 767 -33.32 13.19 29.73
C ILE A 767 -33.30 13.15 31.26
N ASP A 768 -32.63 14.10 31.91
CA ASP A 768 -32.61 14.22 33.37
C ASP A 768 -34.01 14.43 33.96
N GLN A 769 -34.86 15.23 33.31
CA GLN A 769 -36.25 15.42 33.72
C GLN A 769 -37.08 14.15 33.57
N GLN A 770 -36.89 13.40 32.49
CA GLN A 770 -37.60 12.14 32.25
C GLN A 770 -37.19 11.07 33.27
N ILE A 771 -35.89 10.90 33.53
CA ILE A 771 -35.36 10.03 34.58
C ILE A 771 -35.96 10.41 35.95
N ALA A 772 -35.96 11.70 36.29
CA ALA A 772 -36.49 12.18 37.57
C ALA A 772 -38.01 11.97 37.72
N SER A 773 -38.75 11.93 36.62
CA SER A 773 -40.21 11.74 36.60
C SER A 773 -40.65 10.27 36.56
N SER A 774 -39.73 9.34 36.29
CA SER A 774 -40.01 7.90 36.07
C SER A 774 -41.03 7.62 34.96
N GLN A 775 -41.17 8.55 34.00
CA GLN A 775 -41.92 8.33 32.76
C GLN A 775 -40.97 7.75 31.70
N GLY A 776 -41.48 6.85 30.85
CA GLY A 776 -40.74 6.42 29.65
C GLY A 776 -40.59 7.58 28.68
N ILE A 777 -39.54 7.59 27.87
CA ILE A 777 -39.28 8.71 26.96
C ILE A 777 -40.21 8.60 25.75
N ASP A 778 -41.16 9.53 25.62
CA ASP A 778 -41.91 9.69 24.38
C ASP A 778 -41.04 10.47 23.38
N TYR A 779 -40.67 9.81 22.29
CA TYR A 779 -39.84 10.39 21.22
C TYR A 779 -40.48 11.63 20.58
N ALA A 780 -41.82 11.67 20.49
CA ALA A 780 -42.55 12.83 19.99
C ALA A 780 -42.53 13.98 21.00
N GLU A 781 -42.58 13.69 22.30
CA GLU A 781 -42.48 14.69 23.36
C GLU A 781 -41.05 15.25 23.48
N MET A 782 -40.02 14.42 23.31
CA MET A 782 -38.62 14.88 23.28
C MET A 782 -38.38 15.85 22.13
N PHE A 783 -38.87 15.49 20.95
CA PHE A 783 -38.77 16.34 19.78
C PHE A 783 -39.56 17.64 19.97
N ASP A 784 -40.80 17.56 20.46
CA ASP A 784 -41.60 18.75 20.76
C ASP A 784 -40.94 19.65 21.83
N VAL A 785 -40.26 19.09 22.83
CA VAL A 785 -39.51 19.87 23.84
C VAL A 785 -38.26 20.52 23.24
N LEU A 786 -37.49 19.80 22.42
CA LEU A 786 -36.36 20.35 21.68
C LEU A 786 -36.83 21.51 20.79
N VAL A 787 -37.94 21.31 20.09
CA VAL A 787 -38.58 22.32 19.23
C VAL A 787 -39.09 23.53 20.03
N ASP A 788 -39.80 23.31 21.13
CA ASP A 788 -40.41 24.36 21.93
C ASP A 788 -39.35 25.20 22.66
N SER A 789 -38.33 24.56 23.22
CA SER A 789 -37.22 25.23 23.91
C SER A 789 -36.38 26.12 22.97
N LEU A 790 -36.25 25.71 21.70
CA LEU A 790 -35.58 26.47 20.64
C LEU A 790 -36.50 27.55 20.02
N SER A 791 -37.82 27.33 20.00
CA SER A 791 -38.81 28.29 19.48
C SER A 791 -39.01 29.54 20.37
N LEU A 792 -38.72 29.44 21.67
CA LEU A 792 -38.97 30.50 22.67
C LEU A 792 -38.00 31.70 22.57
N ARG A 793 -36.93 31.63 21.75
CA ARG A 793 -35.94 32.71 21.59
C ARG A 793 -36.00 33.43 20.23
N SER A 794 -37.21 33.67 19.72
CA SER A 794 -37.49 34.67 18.66
C SER A 794 -36.87 34.41 17.27
N TYR A 795 -36.83 33.15 16.82
CA TYR A 795 -36.41 32.80 15.45
C TYR A 795 -37.54 32.35 14.50
N GLY A 796 -38.82 32.44 14.91
CA GLY A 796 -39.95 32.14 14.01
C GLY A 796 -40.03 30.67 13.55
N VAL A 797 -39.55 29.75 14.37
CA VAL A 797 -39.21 28.36 14.00
C VAL A 797 -40.36 27.35 14.20
N ALA A 798 -41.45 27.73 14.86
CA ALA A 798 -42.50 26.80 15.29
C ALA A 798 -43.24 26.08 14.13
N GLY A 799 -43.31 26.70 12.94
CA GLY A 799 -43.99 26.12 11.77
C GLY A 799 -43.17 25.02 11.07
N ALA A 800 -41.90 25.30 10.78
CA ALA A 800 -41.00 24.36 10.10
C ALA A 800 -40.59 23.19 11.01
N LEU A 801 -40.43 23.45 12.31
CA LEU A 801 -40.14 22.40 13.28
C LEU A 801 -41.36 21.49 13.55
N SER A 802 -42.59 21.99 13.45
CA SER A 802 -43.79 21.15 13.49
C SER A 802 -43.94 20.25 12.25
N GLU A 803 -43.43 20.68 11.09
CA GLU A 803 -43.36 19.86 9.87
C GLU A 803 -42.22 18.82 9.93
N LEU A 804 -41.06 19.19 10.49
CA LEU A 804 -39.96 18.26 10.82
C LEU A 804 -40.36 17.25 11.90
N ALA A 805 -41.15 17.65 12.90
CA ALA A 805 -41.77 16.77 13.89
C ALA A 805 -42.75 15.80 13.21
N GLY A 806 -43.54 16.30 12.25
CA GLY A 806 -44.40 15.48 11.40
C GLY A 806 -43.62 14.49 10.52
N TYR A 807 -42.43 14.87 10.04
CA TYR A 807 -41.54 14.06 9.23
C TYR A 807 -40.85 12.96 10.05
N ALA A 808 -40.26 13.28 11.20
CA ALA A 808 -39.74 12.32 12.16
C ALA A 808 -40.84 11.34 12.63
N LYS A 809 -42.07 11.84 12.81
CA LYS A 809 -43.26 11.04 13.12
C LYS A 809 -43.78 10.20 11.93
N SER A 810 -43.41 10.54 10.69
CA SER A 810 -43.77 9.80 9.47
C SER A 810 -42.75 8.74 9.07
N ILE A 811 -41.48 8.95 9.43
CA ILE A 811 -40.44 7.90 9.51
C ILE A 811 -40.88 6.81 10.49
N ALA A 812 -41.74 7.19 11.44
CA ALA A 812 -42.20 6.41 12.55
C ALA A 812 -43.56 5.67 12.38
N THR A 813 -43.99 5.36 11.15
CA THR A 813 -45.30 4.67 10.97
C THR A 813 -45.38 3.65 9.82
N GLU A 814 -44.32 3.40 9.05
CA GLU A 814 -44.39 2.52 7.86
C GLU A 814 -43.11 1.69 7.62
N PRO A 815 -43.22 0.47 7.02
CA PRO A 815 -42.10 -0.46 6.88
C PRO A 815 -40.94 0.09 6.03
N TYR A 816 -39.71 -0.32 6.37
CA TYR A 816 -38.43 0.09 5.77
C TYR A 816 -38.39 0.07 4.22
N ASP A 817 -39.10 -0.85 3.56
CA ASP A 817 -39.12 -0.90 2.08
C ASP A 817 -39.86 0.29 1.43
N SER A 818 -40.74 0.97 2.17
CA SER A 818 -41.44 2.19 1.72
C SER A 818 -40.66 3.49 1.99
N PHE A 819 -39.58 3.40 2.78
CA PHE A 819 -38.69 4.50 3.16
C PHE A 819 -37.95 5.08 1.94
N SER A 820 -37.33 4.21 1.13
CA SER A 820 -36.63 4.59 -0.12
C SER A 820 -37.58 5.16 -1.18
N GLU A 821 -38.81 4.66 -1.23
CA GLU A 821 -39.83 5.04 -2.22
C GLU A 821 -40.55 6.36 -1.89
N ARG A 822 -40.57 6.80 -0.62
CA ARG A 822 -41.11 8.12 -0.22
C ARG A 822 -40.07 9.23 -0.12
N ILE A 823 -38.80 8.94 0.16
CA ILE A 823 -37.71 9.95 0.05
C ILE A 823 -37.63 10.49 -1.39
N SER A 824 -37.81 9.62 -2.39
CA SER A 824 -37.86 10.00 -3.81
C SER A 824 -39.12 10.82 -4.18
N ASN A 825 -40.18 10.80 -3.36
CA ASN A 825 -41.42 11.55 -3.58
C ASN A 825 -41.55 12.85 -2.75
N TYR A 826 -40.69 13.08 -1.74
CA TYR A 826 -40.69 14.28 -0.90
C TYR A 826 -39.52 15.23 -1.20
N LYS A 827 -39.31 15.46 -2.51
CA LYS A 827 -38.70 16.65 -3.13
C LYS A 827 -39.32 18.01 -2.69
N VAL A 828 -39.99 18.08 -1.54
CA VAL A 828 -40.81 19.21 -1.10
C VAL A 828 -40.09 20.07 -0.05
N LEU A 829 -38.83 19.74 0.30
CA LEU A 829 -37.93 20.74 0.89
C LEU A 829 -37.30 21.68 -0.17
N GLU A 830 -37.57 21.46 -1.47
CA GLU A 830 -37.35 22.41 -2.58
C GLU A 830 -38.30 23.65 -2.53
N ALA A 831 -38.89 23.95 -1.36
CA ALA A 831 -39.84 25.06 -1.21
C ALA A 831 -39.21 26.39 -0.78
N TYR A 832 -37.88 26.44 -0.58
CA TYR A 832 -37.16 27.68 -0.26
C TYR A 832 -35.84 27.75 -1.04
N GLY A 833 -35.90 28.37 -2.21
CA GLY A 833 -34.73 28.72 -3.02
C GLY A 833 -34.27 27.58 -3.92
N ASP A 834 -34.29 27.88 -5.20
CA ASP A 834 -33.70 27.24 -6.38
C ASP A 834 -32.20 26.87 -6.30
N TYR A 835 -31.65 26.59 -5.12
CA TYR A 835 -30.23 26.34 -4.95
C TYR A 835 -29.89 24.84 -4.92
N GLU A 836 -29.03 24.44 -5.87
CA GLU A 836 -28.09 23.31 -5.85
C GLU A 836 -28.62 21.91 -6.23
N ASP A 837 -28.78 21.65 -7.54
CA ASP A 837 -28.78 20.27 -8.06
C ASP A 837 -27.98 20.03 -9.36
N LEU A 838 -27.01 20.90 -9.70
CA LEU A 838 -25.97 20.53 -10.66
C LEU A 838 -24.57 20.66 -10.06
N GLU A 839 -24.01 19.52 -9.65
CA GLU A 839 -22.59 19.38 -9.38
C GLU A 839 -21.80 19.70 -10.67
N LEU A 840 -21.21 20.88 -10.73
CA LEU A 840 -20.23 21.26 -11.74
C LEU A 840 -18.96 20.43 -11.51
N ARG A 841 -18.92 19.20 -12.04
CA ARG A 841 -17.66 18.46 -12.19
C ARG A 841 -16.80 19.17 -13.24
N ILE A 842 -15.97 20.11 -12.78
CA ILE A 842 -14.86 20.62 -13.58
C ILE A 842 -13.82 19.50 -13.66
N MET A 843 -13.92 18.64 -14.67
CA MET A 843 -12.81 17.80 -15.05
C MET A 843 -11.80 18.69 -15.75
N HIS A 844 -10.74 19.08 -15.03
CA HIS A 844 -9.60 19.75 -15.64
C HIS A 844 -8.89 18.71 -16.54
N SER A 845 -9.28 18.63 -17.81
CA SER A 845 -8.56 17.82 -18.77
C SER A 845 -7.36 18.62 -19.27
N LEU A 846 -6.15 18.22 -18.89
CA LEU A 846 -4.91 18.73 -19.51
C LEU A 846 -4.72 18.18 -20.94
N ASP A 847 -5.49 17.15 -21.31
CA ASP A 847 -5.42 16.48 -22.60
C ASP A 847 -6.74 16.61 -23.38
N ALA A 848 -6.66 17.07 -24.62
CA ALA A 848 -7.83 17.10 -25.49
C ALA A 848 -8.24 15.68 -25.91
N VAL A 849 -9.56 15.41 -25.96
CA VAL A 849 -10.15 14.12 -26.38
C VAL A 849 -9.84 13.78 -27.86
N GLY A 850 -9.17 14.67 -28.59
CA GLY A 850 -8.59 14.43 -29.91
C GLY A 850 -7.96 15.68 -30.53
N ALA A 851 -7.13 15.51 -31.56
CA ALA A 851 -6.43 16.62 -32.23
C ALA A 851 -7.38 17.69 -32.83
N GLY A 852 -8.59 17.29 -33.23
CA GLY A 852 -9.63 18.21 -33.72
C GLY A 852 -10.24 19.09 -32.62
N SER A 853 -10.53 18.53 -31.45
CA SER A 853 -11.05 19.27 -30.29
C SER A 853 -10.01 20.24 -29.72
N ALA A 854 -8.72 19.85 -29.74
CA ALA A 854 -7.60 20.72 -29.36
C ALA A 854 -7.46 21.94 -30.27
N ALA A 855 -7.65 21.76 -31.59
CA ALA A 855 -7.58 22.85 -32.55
C ALA A 855 -8.74 23.85 -32.37
N MET A 856 -9.94 23.36 -32.07
CA MET A 856 -11.12 24.20 -31.87
C MET A 856 -11.06 25.05 -30.61
N ALA A 857 -10.42 24.56 -29.55
CA ALA A 857 -10.32 25.23 -28.26
C ALA A 857 -9.23 26.31 -28.19
N ARG A 858 -8.43 26.50 -29.25
CA ARG A 858 -7.21 27.34 -29.23
C ARG A 858 -7.40 28.80 -28.84
N LEU A 859 -8.61 29.32 -29.02
CA LEU A 859 -8.97 30.71 -28.73
C LEU A 859 -9.71 30.86 -27.40
N GLN A 860 -9.90 29.77 -26.63
CA GLN A 860 -10.56 29.75 -25.33
C GLN A 860 -9.51 29.97 -24.22
N VAL A 861 -8.99 31.19 -24.11
CA VAL A 861 -7.89 31.50 -23.18
C VAL A 861 -8.42 31.94 -21.82
N GLU A 862 -9.48 32.76 -21.81
CA GLU A 862 -10.17 33.22 -20.60
C GLU A 862 -11.49 32.49 -20.41
N SER A 863 -12.01 32.48 -19.17
CA SER A 863 -13.29 31.85 -18.86
C SER A 863 -14.47 32.45 -19.62
N SER A 864 -14.32 33.64 -20.21
CA SER A 864 -15.34 34.31 -21.02
C SER A 864 -15.24 34.07 -22.52
N ASP A 865 -14.20 33.36 -22.97
CA ASP A 865 -13.89 33.18 -24.39
C ASP A 865 -14.67 32.00 -24.96
N ALA A 866 -16.00 32.11 -25.01
CA ALA A 866 -16.88 31.14 -25.65
C ALA A 866 -16.77 31.18 -27.19
N ILE A 867 -15.54 30.95 -27.68
CA ILE A 867 -15.07 31.12 -29.05
C ILE A 867 -14.50 29.79 -29.56
N LEU A 868 -14.86 29.43 -30.78
CA LEU A 868 -14.43 28.21 -31.48
C LEU A 868 -13.56 28.60 -32.67
N ASP A 869 -12.36 28.02 -32.76
CA ASP A 869 -11.48 28.15 -33.92
C ASP A 869 -11.75 27.03 -34.93
N LEU A 870 -12.53 27.35 -35.96
CA LEU A 870 -12.86 26.42 -37.04
C LEU A 870 -12.06 26.73 -38.31
N THR A 871 -10.88 27.35 -38.20
CA THR A 871 -10.09 27.74 -39.38
C THR A 871 -9.45 26.53 -40.10
N ASP A 872 -9.10 25.47 -39.37
CA ASP A 872 -8.39 24.29 -39.87
C ASP A 872 -9.32 23.15 -40.39
N ILE A 873 -10.59 23.42 -40.72
CA ILE A 873 -11.52 22.38 -41.23
C ILE A 873 -10.99 21.74 -42.54
N PRO A 874 -10.94 20.40 -42.65
CA PRO A 874 -10.56 19.67 -43.86
C PRO A 874 -11.37 20.07 -45.12
N ASN A 875 -10.71 20.05 -46.28
CA ASN A 875 -11.33 20.45 -47.56
C ASN A 875 -12.49 19.55 -48.02
N ASP A 876 -12.61 18.34 -47.49
CA ASP A 876 -13.70 17.37 -47.72
C ASP A 876 -14.86 17.49 -46.71
N GLY A 877 -14.76 18.40 -45.74
CA GLY A 877 -15.79 18.74 -44.75
C GLY A 877 -15.71 17.93 -43.45
N SER A 878 -16.35 18.46 -42.40
CA SER A 878 -16.43 17.83 -41.06
C SER A 878 -17.83 17.95 -40.48
N LEU A 879 -18.15 17.15 -39.46
CA LEU A 879 -19.42 17.26 -38.74
C LEU A 879 -19.18 17.81 -37.33
N LEU A 880 -19.68 19.01 -37.06
CA LEU A 880 -19.71 19.58 -35.72
C LEU A 880 -20.99 19.13 -35.01
N SER A 881 -20.85 18.43 -33.90
CA SER A 881 -21.95 17.99 -33.04
C SER A 881 -22.01 18.86 -31.79
N MET A 882 -23.22 19.16 -31.33
CA MET A 882 -23.53 19.97 -30.16
C MET A 882 -24.38 19.14 -29.22
N SER A 883 -23.91 18.94 -27.99
CA SER A 883 -24.69 18.34 -26.90
C SER A 883 -25.13 19.46 -25.96
N ILE A 884 -26.42 19.54 -25.65
CA ILE A 884 -27.03 20.68 -24.97
C ILE A 884 -27.84 20.19 -23.79
N LEU A 885 -27.46 20.67 -22.61
CA LEU A 885 -28.17 20.46 -21.36
C LEU A 885 -28.79 21.79 -20.95
N THR A 886 -30.04 21.79 -20.51
CA THR A 886 -30.69 22.99 -19.96
C THR A 886 -31.22 22.70 -18.58
N HIS A 887 -31.05 23.68 -17.69
CA HIS A 887 -31.78 23.78 -16.43
C HIS A 887 -32.34 25.19 -16.24
N ALA A 888 -32.87 25.79 -17.31
CA ALA A 888 -33.33 27.18 -17.32
C ALA A 888 -34.83 27.32 -17.07
N ASP A 889 -35.25 28.38 -16.38
CA ASP A 889 -36.66 28.81 -16.36
C ASP A 889 -37.11 29.38 -17.72
N TYR A 890 -36.21 30.03 -18.46
CA TYR A 890 -36.50 30.52 -19.78
C TYR A 890 -36.34 29.46 -20.87
N THR A 891 -37.20 29.55 -21.89
CA THR A 891 -36.94 28.88 -23.17
C THR A 891 -36.03 29.76 -24.02
N ASN A 892 -34.74 29.52 -23.94
CA ASN A 892 -33.69 30.27 -24.60
C ASN A 892 -33.47 29.81 -26.03
N ARG A 893 -33.01 30.73 -26.89
CA ARG A 893 -32.59 30.45 -28.26
C ARG A 893 -31.07 30.39 -28.34
N LEU A 894 -30.55 29.30 -28.86
CA LEU A 894 -29.11 29.09 -29.06
C LEU A 894 -28.72 29.26 -30.54
N GLY A 895 -27.52 29.81 -30.79
CA GLY A 895 -26.88 29.83 -32.10
C GLY A 895 -25.39 30.15 -32.04
N LEU A 896 -24.77 30.26 -33.23
CA LEU A 896 -23.39 30.70 -33.39
C LEU A 896 -23.35 32.01 -34.18
N VAL A 897 -22.32 32.82 -34.00
CA VAL A 897 -22.05 33.98 -34.86
C VAL A 897 -20.61 33.98 -35.32
N GLN A 898 -20.36 34.27 -36.60
CA GLN A 898 -19.00 34.36 -37.13
C GLN A 898 -18.35 35.67 -36.68
N LEU A 899 -17.11 35.58 -36.19
CA LEU A 899 -16.32 36.73 -35.75
C LEU A 899 -15.34 37.16 -36.84
N GLU A 900 -15.15 38.48 -36.96
CA GLU A 900 -14.08 39.12 -37.72
C GLU A 900 -13.05 39.71 -36.75
N GLY A 901 -11.75 39.56 -37.04
CA GLY A 901 -10.66 40.06 -36.20
C GLY A 901 -9.93 38.96 -35.44
N ASP A 902 -9.16 39.35 -34.43
CA ASP A 902 -8.37 38.44 -33.60
C ASP A 902 -8.26 38.96 -32.15
N ALA A 903 -7.72 38.14 -31.25
CA ALA A 903 -7.54 38.51 -29.84
C ALA A 903 -6.66 39.76 -29.61
N VAL A 904 -5.87 40.20 -30.60
CA VAL A 904 -4.96 41.35 -30.48
C VAL A 904 -5.64 42.65 -30.90
N THR A 905 -6.44 42.60 -31.97
CA THR A 905 -7.12 43.75 -32.57
C THR A 905 -8.56 43.91 -32.10
N GLY A 906 -9.10 42.89 -31.43
CA GLY A 906 -10.48 42.79 -31.00
C GLY A 906 -11.34 42.06 -32.03
N TYR A 907 -12.41 41.42 -31.55
CA TYR A 907 -13.40 40.78 -32.41
C TYR A 907 -14.53 41.76 -32.76
N SER A 908 -15.14 41.53 -33.91
CA SER A 908 -16.30 42.27 -34.41
C SER A 908 -17.28 41.33 -35.12
N VAL A 909 -18.53 41.76 -35.26
CA VAL A 909 -19.56 41.05 -36.03
C VAL A 909 -20.08 42.00 -37.10
N ALA A 910 -19.95 41.61 -38.38
CA ALA A 910 -20.34 42.42 -39.54
C ALA A 910 -19.78 43.86 -39.50
N GLY A 911 -18.51 44.00 -39.11
CA GLY A 911 -17.83 45.30 -38.95
C GLY A 911 -18.26 46.14 -37.75
N VAL A 912 -19.00 45.58 -36.78
CA VAL A 912 -19.32 46.23 -35.50
C VAL A 912 -18.49 45.62 -34.38
N ASP A 913 -17.63 46.43 -33.76
CA ASP A 913 -16.73 46.01 -32.68
C ASP A 913 -17.48 45.42 -31.48
N ALA A 914 -16.93 44.36 -30.90
CA ALA A 914 -17.47 43.70 -29.71
C ALA A 914 -17.42 44.62 -28.48
N GLY A 915 -18.54 44.69 -27.76
CA GLY A 915 -18.67 45.43 -26.52
C GLY A 915 -20.11 45.58 -26.08
N ASN A 916 -20.32 46.09 -24.86
CA ASN A 916 -21.66 46.40 -24.33
C ASN A 916 -22.30 47.59 -25.08
N THR A 917 -22.80 47.33 -26.30
CA THR A 917 -23.52 48.29 -27.11
C THR A 917 -24.71 47.63 -27.80
N ASP A 918 -25.81 48.37 -27.97
CA ASP A 918 -26.97 47.87 -28.70
C ASP A 918 -26.66 47.58 -30.18
N ALA A 919 -25.69 48.30 -30.75
CA ALA A 919 -25.21 48.08 -32.11
C ALA A 919 -24.58 46.69 -32.26
N PHE A 920 -23.71 46.30 -31.32
CA PHE A 920 -23.09 44.98 -31.32
C PHE A 920 -24.11 43.86 -31.11
N ARG A 921 -24.97 43.97 -30.09
CA ARG A 921 -26.04 42.97 -29.85
C ARG A 921 -27.00 42.84 -31.03
N SER A 922 -27.26 43.92 -31.75
CA SER A 922 -28.07 43.88 -32.98
C SER A 922 -27.32 43.19 -34.13
N ALA A 923 -26.03 43.49 -34.30
CA ALA A 923 -25.19 42.81 -35.29
C ALA A 923 -25.11 41.29 -35.03
N VAL A 924 -25.01 40.86 -33.76
CA VAL A 924 -25.05 39.45 -33.37
C VAL A 924 -26.38 38.80 -33.75
N ARG A 925 -27.52 39.43 -33.40
CA ARG A 925 -28.85 38.91 -33.75
C ARG A 925 -29.08 38.81 -35.26
N ASP A 926 -28.63 39.80 -36.01
CA ASP A 926 -28.84 39.89 -37.46
C ASP A 926 -27.97 38.92 -38.27
N ASN A 927 -26.82 38.48 -37.70
CA ASN A 927 -25.87 37.58 -38.35
C ASN A 927 -25.79 36.19 -37.68
N LEU A 928 -26.78 35.85 -36.85
CA LEU A 928 -26.82 34.57 -36.15
C LEU A 928 -26.90 33.40 -37.15
N ILE A 929 -25.93 32.50 -37.09
CA ILE A 929 -25.86 31.27 -37.86
C ILE A 929 -26.63 30.18 -37.12
N ASN A 930 -27.48 29.50 -37.87
CA ASN A 930 -28.41 28.49 -37.38
C ASN A 930 -28.11 27.18 -38.13
N PRO A 931 -27.10 26.41 -37.71
CA PRO A 931 -26.66 25.27 -38.50
C PRO A 931 -27.61 24.07 -38.39
N GLY A 932 -28.02 23.48 -39.52
CA GLY A 932 -28.99 22.37 -39.50
C GLY A 932 -30.33 22.78 -38.84
N PRO A 933 -31.09 21.86 -38.19
CA PRO A 933 -32.33 22.22 -37.50
C PRO A 933 -32.12 23.09 -36.24
N LEU A 934 -30.92 23.62 -35.97
CA LEU A 934 -30.69 24.55 -34.87
C LEU A 934 -31.25 25.96 -35.16
N ALA A 935 -32.56 26.10 -35.04
CA ALA A 935 -33.07 27.13 -34.15
C ALA A 935 -33.49 26.40 -32.87
N LEU A 936 -32.52 26.06 -32.02
CA LEU A 936 -32.84 25.35 -30.78
C LEU A 936 -33.39 26.34 -29.76
N SER A 937 -34.69 26.18 -29.51
CA SER A 937 -35.34 26.68 -28.32
C SER A 937 -35.27 25.59 -27.25
N ALA A 938 -34.60 25.86 -26.14
CA ALA A 938 -34.44 24.92 -25.03
C ALA A 938 -34.57 25.65 -23.70
N GLY A 939 -35.23 25.00 -22.74
CA GLY A 939 -35.61 25.52 -21.43
C GLY A 939 -36.28 24.42 -20.63
N GLY A 940 -36.45 24.63 -19.33
CA GLY A 940 -36.69 23.58 -18.34
C GLY A 940 -35.52 22.59 -18.29
N ILE A 941 -35.72 21.46 -17.62
CA ILE A 941 -34.75 20.36 -17.58
C ILE A 941 -34.82 19.57 -18.90
N SER A 942 -33.79 19.67 -19.74
CA SER A 942 -33.76 18.94 -21.02
C SER A 942 -32.34 18.60 -21.51
N ASP A 943 -32.21 17.49 -22.22
CA ASP A 943 -30.99 17.08 -22.94
C ASP A 943 -31.31 16.96 -24.45
N ARG A 944 -30.51 17.61 -25.29
CA ARG A 944 -30.71 17.68 -26.75
C ARG A 944 -29.38 17.63 -27.48
N THR A 945 -29.38 17.04 -28.68
CA THR A 945 -28.22 17.09 -29.58
C THR A 945 -28.58 17.71 -30.92
N ALA A 946 -27.62 18.35 -31.55
CA ALA A 946 -27.76 18.86 -32.90
C ALA A 946 -26.43 18.92 -33.65
N THR A 947 -26.47 19.04 -34.98
CA THR A 947 -25.28 18.90 -35.83
C THR A 947 -25.20 19.94 -36.95
N TRP A 948 -23.97 20.29 -37.33
CA TRP A 948 -23.62 21.15 -38.46
C TRP A 948 -22.62 20.43 -39.37
N SER A 949 -23.00 20.19 -40.63
CA SER A 949 -22.05 19.78 -41.66
C SER A 949 -21.26 20.99 -42.15
N LEU A 950 -19.99 21.04 -41.78
CA LEU A 950 -19.03 22.09 -42.13
C LEU A 950 -18.36 21.79 -43.48
N SER A 951 -18.17 22.83 -44.28
CA SER A 951 -17.43 22.82 -45.53
C SER A 951 -16.27 23.81 -45.49
N SER A 952 -15.41 23.82 -46.50
CA SER A 952 -14.34 24.82 -46.63
C SER A 952 -14.83 26.27 -46.74
N GLN A 953 -16.12 26.50 -46.99
CA GLN A 953 -16.73 27.84 -46.96
C GLN A 953 -17.10 28.30 -45.55
N ASP A 954 -17.18 27.36 -44.59
CA ASP A 954 -17.54 27.61 -43.19
C ASP A 954 -16.29 27.81 -42.31
N SER A 955 -15.08 27.81 -42.90
CA SER A 955 -13.83 28.09 -42.19
C SER A 955 -13.84 29.50 -41.59
N GLY A 956 -13.57 29.60 -40.29
CA GLY A 956 -13.56 30.88 -39.57
C GLY A 956 -13.60 30.72 -38.06
N ILE A 957 -13.69 31.86 -37.36
CA ILE A 957 -13.81 31.92 -35.91
C ILE A 957 -15.28 32.17 -35.57
N TYR A 958 -15.82 31.48 -34.57
CA TYR A 958 -17.23 31.57 -34.19
C TYR A 958 -17.40 31.76 -32.68
N ALA A 959 -18.42 32.49 -32.25
CA ALA A 959 -18.82 32.55 -30.85
C ALA A 959 -20.18 31.87 -30.62
N ALA A 960 -20.33 31.23 -29.45
CA ALA A 960 -21.62 30.75 -28.97
C ALA A 960 -22.48 31.89 -28.45
N VAL A 961 -23.79 31.83 -28.75
CA VAL A 961 -24.75 32.88 -28.44
C VAL A 961 -26.02 32.26 -27.85
N LEU A 962 -26.38 32.72 -26.65
CA LEU A 962 -27.69 32.49 -26.03
C LEU A 962 -28.52 33.77 -26.11
N ILE A 963 -29.78 33.63 -26.52
CA ILE A 963 -30.76 34.73 -26.57
C ILE A 963 -31.97 34.33 -25.75
N ASN A 964 -32.23 35.03 -24.66
CA ASN A 964 -33.39 34.75 -23.82
C ASN A 964 -34.71 35.30 -24.43
N PRO A 965 -35.88 34.95 -23.90
CA PRO A 965 -37.19 35.42 -24.39
C PRO A 965 -37.36 36.94 -24.38
N ASN A 966 -36.60 37.66 -23.55
CA ASN A 966 -36.61 39.12 -23.48
C ASN A 966 -35.78 39.78 -24.60
N GLY A 967 -35.06 38.97 -25.39
CA GLY A 967 -34.22 39.42 -26.49
C GLY A 967 -32.82 39.87 -26.07
N GLU A 968 -32.44 39.62 -24.82
CA GLU A 968 -31.07 39.81 -24.34
C GLU A 968 -30.14 38.82 -25.03
N VAL A 969 -28.90 39.25 -25.24
CA VAL A 969 -27.88 38.48 -25.98
C VAL A 969 -26.72 38.24 -25.04
N PHE A 970 -26.45 36.97 -24.79
CA PHE A 970 -25.35 36.48 -23.97
C PHE A 970 -24.37 35.74 -24.87
N THR A 971 -23.14 36.22 -24.93
CA THR A 971 -22.06 35.67 -25.75
C THR A 971 -20.73 36.02 -25.09
N PHE A 972 -19.62 35.72 -25.74
CA PHE A 972 -18.27 35.91 -25.21
C PHE A 972 -18.05 37.30 -24.58
N GLY A 973 -17.24 37.33 -23.53
CA GLY A 973 -16.90 38.53 -22.78
C GLY A 973 -18.09 39.24 -22.12
N ALA A 974 -17.84 40.45 -21.63
CA ALA A 974 -18.84 41.30 -20.98
C ALA A 974 -19.68 42.12 -21.99
N THR A 975 -20.41 41.43 -22.87
CA THR A 975 -21.13 42.04 -24.01
C THR A 975 -22.65 42.21 -23.78
N ALA A 976 -23.18 41.61 -22.71
CA ALA A 976 -24.58 41.74 -22.30
C ALA A 976 -24.95 43.19 -21.92
N SER A 977 -26.25 43.49 -21.84
CA SER A 977 -26.74 44.86 -21.60
C SER A 977 -26.41 45.40 -20.21
N ASP A 978 -26.25 44.53 -19.21
CA ASP A 978 -25.77 44.88 -17.87
C ASP A 978 -24.24 45.02 -17.77
N GLY A 979 -23.52 44.71 -18.85
CA GLY A 979 -22.07 44.80 -18.93
C GLY A 979 -21.34 43.73 -18.12
N GLN A 980 -22.02 42.64 -17.78
CA GLN A 980 -21.43 41.48 -17.10
C GLN A 980 -21.23 40.32 -18.09
N GLN A 981 -20.47 39.32 -17.65
CA GLN A 981 -20.20 38.08 -18.37
C GLN A 981 -21.24 37.02 -17.98
N HIS A 982 -21.99 36.54 -18.96
CA HIS A 982 -23.07 35.55 -18.78
C HIS A 982 -22.77 34.20 -19.43
N VAL A 983 -21.49 33.94 -19.72
CA VAL A 983 -21.01 32.67 -20.24
C VAL A 983 -19.70 32.28 -19.59
N LYS A 984 -19.51 31.00 -19.29
CA LYS A 984 -18.27 30.39 -18.78
C LYS A 984 -17.80 29.25 -19.68
N VAL A 985 -16.51 29.22 -19.98
CA VAL A 985 -15.85 28.07 -20.59
C VAL A 985 -15.53 27.05 -19.50
N LEU A 986 -16.06 25.82 -19.63
CA LEU A 986 -15.87 24.73 -18.68
C LEU A 986 -14.78 23.73 -19.09
N GLY A 987 -14.18 23.91 -20.27
CA GLY A 987 -13.19 23.00 -20.85
C GLY A 987 -13.79 22.04 -21.89
N ASP A 988 -12.91 21.43 -22.69
CA ASP A 988 -13.26 20.50 -23.78
C ASP A 988 -14.33 21.02 -24.75
N ASN A 989 -14.24 22.31 -25.10
CA ASN A 989 -15.21 23.05 -25.91
C ASN A 989 -16.64 23.04 -25.31
N THR A 990 -16.76 23.06 -23.98
CA THR A 990 -18.02 23.16 -23.24
C THR A 990 -18.23 24.58 -22.72
N PHE A 991 -19.38 25.17 -23.01
CA PHE A 991 -19.77 26.51 -22.56
C PHE A 991 -21.05 26.44 -21.73
N ALA A 992 -21.06 27.16 -20.61
CA ALA A 992 -22.15 27.25 -19.65
C ALA A 992 -22.67 28.69 -19.62
N PHE A 993 -23.98 28.89 -19.64
CA PHE A 993 -24.62 30.20 -19.73
C PHE A 993 -25.48 30.47 -18.52
N GLU A 994 -25.55 31.75 -18.18
CA GLU A 994 -26.58 32.38 -17.35
C GLU A 994 -27.57 33.08 -18.29
N ASP A 995 -28.88 32.94 -18.07
CA ASP A 995 -29.93 33.48 -18.94
C ASP A 995 -30.65 34.73 -18.38
N LEU A 996 -30.32 35.11 -17.14
CA LEU A 996 -30.84 36.28 -16.42
C LEU A 996 -29.79 37.39 -16.32
N LEU A 997 -30.20 38.65 -16.52
CA LEU A 997 -29.36 39.80 -16.18
C LEU A 997 -29.20 39.93 -14.66
N ALA A 998 -28.17 40.64 -14.20
CA ALA A 998 -27.98 40.95 -12.77
C ALA A 998 -29.23 41.60 -12.13
N SER A 999 -29.94 42.44 -12.89
CA SER A 999 -31.17 43.11 -12.44
C SER A 999 -32.38 42.17 -12.26
N GLN A 1000 -32.27 40.93 -12.72
CA GLN A 1000 -33.32 39.91 -12.68
C GLN A 1000 -33.05 38.86 -11.59
N ALA A 1001 -32.14 39.16 -10.66
CA ALA A 1001 -31.71 38.25 -9.59
C ALA A 1001 -31.07 36.96 -10.12
N SER A 1002 -30.21 37.10 -11.13
CA SER A 1002 -29.28 36.05 -11.57
C SER A 1002 -28.50 35.48 -10.38
N ASP A 1003 -28.42 34.16 -10.31
CA ASP A 1003 -27.72 33.39 -9.27
C ASP A 1003 -26.26 33.09 -9.63
N TRP A 1004 -25.88 33.30 -10.91
CA TRP A 1004 -24.52 33.19 -11.43
C TRP A 1004 -23.92 31.79 -11.30
N ASP A 1005 -24.77 30.77 -11.34
CA ASP A 1005 -24.33 29.38 -11.30
C ASP A 1005 -24.02 28.81 -12.70
N PHE A 1006 -24.45 29.51 -13.77
CA PHE A 1006 -24.25 29.18 -15.18
C PHE A 1006 -24.82 27.80 -15.56
N ASN A 1007 -25.82 27.31 -14.82
CA ASN A 1007 -26.42 26.00 -15.07
C ASN A 1007 -27.59 26.06 -16.09
N ASP A 1008 -28.07 27.27 -16.40
CA ASP A 1008 -29.27 27.50 -17.22
C ASP A 1008 -29.18 26.79 -18.57
N MET A 1009 -27.99 26.85 -19.18
CA MET A 1009 -27.71 26.12 -20.41
C MET A 1009 -26.23 25.79 -20.53
N GLN A 1010 -25.92 24.51 -20.73
CA GLN A 1010 -24.58 24.03 -21.09
C GLN A 1010 -24.59 23.47 -22.50
N ILE A 1011 -23.53 23.75 -23.25
CA ILE A 1011 -23.32 23.22 -24.60
C ILE A 1011 -21.89 22.73 -24.78
N GLN A 1012 -21.72 21.47 -25.18
CA GLN A 1012 -20.44 20.90 -25.60
C GLN A 1012 -20.37 20.76 -27.12
N PHE A 1013 -19.28 21.23 -27.72
CA PHE A 1013 -19.00 21.11 -29.15
C PHE A 1013 -17.96 20.00 -29.42
N THR A 1014 -18.27 19.10 -30.36
CA THR A 1014 -17.36 18.02 -30.78
C THR A 1014 -17.27 17.95 -32.30
N ILE A 1015 -16.07 17.74 -32.85
CA ILE A 1015 -15.88 17.57 -34.29
C ILE A 1015 -15.50 16.12 -34.59
N ALA A 1016 -16.21 15.50 -35.54
CA ALA A 1016 -15.99 14.12 -35.98
C ALA A 1016 -15.07 14.02 -37.20
#